data_AF-A0A950K4R9-F1
#
_entry.id   AF-A0A950K4R9-F1
#
_cell.length_a   1.000
_cell.length_b   1.000
_cell.length_c   1.000
_cell.angle_alpha   90.00
_cell.angle_beta   90.00
_cell.angle_gamma   90.00
#
_symmetry.space_group_name_H-M   'P 1'
#
loop_
_entity.id
_entity.type
_entity.pdbx_description
1 polymer ?
#
loop_
_entity_poly.entity_id
_entity_poly.type
_entity_poly.pdbx_seq_one_letter_code
_entity_poly.pdbx_strand_id
1 'polypeptide(L)'
;MGNEIVYCSSCRTRLLAGDFDHSKAVWHADRPYCAACIMGLVSSLAPEEEQRILEKLAVKRSADPDPEAPRRAPVRKTSTSRIPVVKTERRTAVPAPAVSGVLIALGVGVLILIAVAVAAVSERPAPTAKASEAPRPVPVPIDVPRPEAPVSRSAAEESVNVGLARREEAARKSLEKARAYGKTNAADLPGRIALLEEAAWECRGTLLAAEARREHETLQRQRGDLVFGELLRAAEKPLAAAAAGRYGEAVALLRKEECRLDGADWKSAIDQKILQIRQSADRAYAALREEALQARRRGAEDDVRVAVDRVSAWGLEDLSTDLAAALAALPPPAKPVPLEVRAYLGAWEAAFALARDRDYPSAVRSLETAAAALQDPIAKVEAAVDVDALRGLAAAHADILQALAHWPKGQKISLQFDGGGAPVRAEGTVTKAGPGGIEIKTESDLVSIDLDDLTGGCLRALLGKIAGRKPEADARIAVLFPLLDGEAAEAGPGVSPRIVAYGARIAEERARPETVTREADARSRFESAERDYDDPATKLASFDRYRSLLESSGDSAFLRRKRPLIAQRLQGEKDAGREYVFFPDQMRPAGAFQRGNSAKVAACWTSTLDVPPEKENFVEFTFSARPTTEYRCWVYVGGCCAETFAFDLQGTETGAEPGAPQRLPVKNGLLFLKKTHAAHGGRKEPSRFEWISVPLPKYAGGGPKTLRLLSGQQGFSVALAVVSATRMAPPADPQVKEWERGRASAPPTSAAESGLAGWWTLDEGSGATAGDSSPNRISGALRNDPVWTSGRRRGALSFDGQNDYIEIAKTPKL
;
A
#
# COMPACT_ATOMS: atom_id res chain seq x y z
N MET A 1 48.42 -35.19 -42.73
CA MET A 1 48.22 -35.54 -41.31
C MET A 1 47.16 -36.64 -41.26
N GLY A 2 47.12 -37.48 -40.24
CA GLY A 2 46.15 -38.59 -40.20
C GLY A 2 44.73 -38.08 -39.98
N ASN A 3 43.78 -38.48 -40.82
CA ASN A 3 42.36 -38.21 -40.56
C ASN A 3 41.90 -39.08 -39.38
N GLU A 4 41.19 -38.49 -38.43
CA GLU A 4 40.58 -39.22 -37.32
C GLU A 4 39.55 -40.23 -37.84
N ILE A 5 39.57 -41.44 -37.26
CA ILE A 5 38.73 -42.56 -37.66
C ILE A 5 37.79 -42.88 -36.50
N VAL A 6 36.51 -42.64 -36.70
CA VAL A 6 35.45 -43.00 -35.74
C VAL A 6 34.58 -44.12 -36.32
N TYR A 7 33.76 -44.74 -35.48
CA TYR A 7 32.90 -45.87 -35.87
C TYR A 7 31.45 -45.58 -35.49
N CYS A 8 30.51 -45.92 -36.37
CA CYS A 8 29.09 -45.72 -36.11
C CYS A 8 28.65 -46.45 -34.83
N SER A 9 28.01 -45.72 -33.91
CA SER A 9 27.63 -46.18 -32.58
C SER A 9 26.57 -47.30 -32.57
N SER A 10 25.95 -47.57 -33.73
CA SER A 10 24.97 -48.65 -33.94
C SER A 10 25.60 -49.81 -34.72
N CYS A 11 25.90 -49.63 -36.02
CA CYS A 11 26.38 -50.70 -36.90
C CYS A 11 27.90 -50.95 -36.88
N ARG A 12 28.68 -50.16 -36.13
CA ARG A 12 30.17 -50.18 -36.09
C ARG A 12 30.87 -50.02 -37.45
N THR A 13 30.18 -49.55 -38.49
CA THR A 13 30.82 -49.16 -39.76
C THR A 13 31.83 -48.03 -39.52
N ARG A 14 33.01 -48.14 -40.14
CA ARG A 14 34.06 -47.10 -40.10
C ARG A 14 33.57 -45.83 -40.80
N LEU A 15 33.81 -44.68 -40.16
CA LEU A 15 33.47 -43.34 -40.64
C LEU A 15 34.73 -42.48 -40.66
N LEU A 16 34.85 -41.63 -41.68
CA LEU A 16 35.93 -40.66 -41.85
C LEU A 16 35.38 -39.23 -41.67
N ALA A 17 36.23 -38.25 -41.39
CA ALA A 17 35.84 -36.84 -41.31
C ALA A 17 34.97 -36.39 -42.51
N GLY A 18 35.38 -36.79 -43.73
CA GLY A 18 34.67 -36.50 -44.96
C GLY A 18 33.23 -37.08 -45.04
N ASP A 19 32.89 -38.12 -44.28
CA ASP A 19 31.51 -38.65 -44.26
C ASP A 19 30.56 -37.72 -43.51
N PHE A 20 31.04 -36.98 -42.51
CA PHE A 20 30.29 -35.90 -41.87
C PHE A 20 30.19 -34.68 -42.78
N ASP A 21 31.24 -34.40 -43.57
CA ASP A 21 31.20 -33.29 -44.52
C ASP A 21 30.21 -33.47 -45.67
N HIS A 22 29.94 -34.71 -46.09
CA HIS A 22 28.97 -35.04 -47.15
C HIS A 22 27.63 -35.56 -46.62
N SER A 23 27.29 -35.29 -45.36
CA SER A 23 26.04 -35.72 -44.67
C SER A 23 25.75 -37.24 -44.77
N LYS A 24 26.80 -38.07 -44.85
CA LYS A 24 26.74 -39.54 -44.72
C LYS A 24 26.84 -40.01 -43.27
N ALA A 25 27.29 -39.14 -42.37
CA ALA A 25 27.31 -39.34 -40.93
C ALA A 25 26.95 -38.05 -40.17
N VAL A 26 26.42 -38.21 -38.96
CA VAL A 26 25.99 -37.12 -38.06
C VAL A 26 26.39 -37.46 -36.63
N TRP A 27 26.74 -36.43 -35.86
CA TRP A 27 26.93 -36.51 -34.41
C TRP A 27 25.63 -36.20 -33.68
N HIS A 28 25.24 -37.09 -32.76
CA HIS A 28 24.06 -36.94 -31.91
C HIS A 28 24.38 -37.40 -30.48
N ALA A 29 24.11 -36.56 -29.48
CA ALA A 29 24.48 -36.80 -28.07
C ALA A 29 25.94 -37.30 -27.91
N ASP A 30 26.87 -36.56 -28.52
CA ASP A 30 28.32 -36.81 -28.56
C ASP A 30 28.73 -38.20 -29.08
N ARG A 31 27.85 -38.84 -29.85
CA ARG A 31 28.06 -40.15 -30.48
C ARG A 31 27.91 -40.04 -32.01
N PRO A 32 28.82 -40.65 -32.81
CA PRO A 32 28.72 -40.63 -34.25
C PRO A 32 27.79 -41.74 -34.76
N TYR A 33 26.94 -41.41 -35.74
CA TYR A 33 26.05 -42.35 -36.43
C TYR A 33 26.15 -42.16 -37.94
N CYS A 34 26.04 -43.23 -38.72
CA CYS A 34 25.86 -43.12 -40.17
C CYS A 34 24.41 -42.74 -40.51
N ALA A 35 24.19 -42.17 -41.69
CA ALA A 35 22.88 -41.68 -42.14
C ALA A 35 21.79 -42.77 -42.11
N ALA A 36 22.12 -44.04 -42.38
CA ALA A 36 21.16 -45.15 -42.28
C ALA A 36 20.76 -45.47 -40.83
N CYS A 37 21.72 -45.50 -39.89
CA CYS A 37 21.46 -45.83 -38.50
C CYS A 37 20.77 -44.69 -37.72
N ILE A 38 21.07 -43.42 -38.04
CA ILE A 38 20.40 -42.31 -37.35
C ILE A 38 18.92 -42.21 -37.73
N MET A 39 18.55 -42.49 -38.99
CA MET A 39 17.15 -42.51 -39.42
C MET A 39 16.31 -43.57 -38.70
N GLY A 40 16.90 -44.71 -38.33
CA GLY A 40 16.26 -45.73 -37.50
C GLY A 40 16.14 -45.36 -36.00
N LEU A 41 16.81 -44.29 -35.56
CA LEU A 41 16.69 -43.72 -34.22
C LEU A 41 15.72 -42.53 -34.19
N VAL A 42 15.68 -41.74 -35.27
CA VAL A 42 14.86 -40.51 -35.40
C VAL A 42 13.38 -40.75 -35.07
N SER A 43 12.80 -41.87 -35.50
CA SER A 43 11.42 -42.28 -35.19
C SER A 43 11.15 -42.61 -33.71
N SER A 44 12.11 -42.36 -32.80
CA SER A 44 11.99 -42.50 -31.35
C SER A 44 12.45 -41.25 -30.57
N LEU A 45 12.76 -40.14 -31.27
CA LEU A 45 13.16 -38.86 -30.67
C LEU A 45 11.97 -37.88 -30.58
N ALA A 46 12.17 -36.74 -29.91
CA ALA A 46 11.17 -35.68 -29.90
C ALA A 46 11.07 -34.99 -31.27
N PRO A 47 9.89 -34.49 -31.71
CA PRO A 47 9.71 -33.91 -33.05
C PRO A 47 10.66 -32.74 -33.39
N GLU A 48 11.03 -31.93 -32.39
CA GLU A 48 11.99 -30.83 -32.58
C GLU A 48 13.43 -31.33 -32.81
N GLU A 49 13.80 -32.48 -32.23
CA GLU A 49 15.11 -33.09 -32.41
C GLU A 49 15.17 -33.85 -33.74
N GLU A 50 14.10 -34.56 -34.09
CA GLU A 50 13.88 -35.15 -35.42
C GLU A 50 14.10 -34.10 -36.53
N GLN A 51 13.40 -32.97 -36.48
CA GLN A 51 13.53 -31.91 -37.50
C GLN A 51 14.97 -31.37 -37.59
N ARG A 52 15.64 -31.11 -36.45
CA ARG A 52 17.04 -30.64 -36.42
C ARG A 52 18.05 -31.64 -36.97
N ILE A 53 17.77 -32.95 -36.88
CA ILE A 53 18.63 -34.00 -37.45
C ILE A 53 18.39 -34.12 -38.96
N LEU A 54 17.12 -34.11 -39.38
CA LEU A 54 16.73 -34.14 -40.79
C LEU A 54 17.26 -32.93 -41.56
N GLU A 55 17.19 -31.72 -40.98
CA GLU A 55 17.69 -30.48 -41.57
C GLU A 55 19.22 -30.54 -41.80
N LYS A 56 19.99 -31.02 -40.82
CA LYS A 56 21.44 -31.24 -40.95
C LYS A 56 21.81 -32.27 -42.04
N LEU A 57 20.94 -33.25 -42.30
CA LEU A 57 21.10 -34.21 -43.39
C LEU A 57 20.70 -33.61 -44.76
N ALA A 58 19.76 -32.66 -44.79
CA ALA A 58 19.27 -32.04 -46.02
C ALA A 58 20.17 -30.91 -46.55
N VAL A 59 20.64 -30.02 -45.68
CA VAL A 59 21.26 -28.72 -46.03
C VAL A 59 22.54 -28.81 -46.89
N LYS A 60 23.20 -29.99 -46.98
CA LYS A 60 24.38 -30.21 -47.83
C LYS A 60 24.13 -31.04 -49.11
N ARG A 61 22.87 -31.39 -49.44
CA ARG A 61 22.55 -32.15 -50.67
C ARG A 61 22.22 -31.29 -51.91
N SER A 62 22.21 -29.97 -51.77
CA SER A 62 21.68 -29.02 -52.77
C SER A 62 22.73 -28.07 -53.38
N ALA A 63 24.02 -28.47 -53.39
CA ALA A 63 25.12 -27.63 -53.87
C ALA A 63 25.98 -28.32 -54.95
N ASP A 64 25.65 -28.06 -56.22
CA ASP A 64 26.54 -28.10 -57.39
C ASP A 64 25.92 -27.18 -58.48
N PRO A 65 26.62 -26.78 -59.58
CA PRO A 65 26.68 -25.35 -59.91
C PRO A 65 26.02 -24.93 -61.24
N ASP A 66 25.66 -23.64 -61.30
CA ASP A 66 25.03 -22.98 -62.46
C ASP A 66 26.08 -22.43 -63.47
N PRO A 67 25.97 -22.70 -64.80
CA PRO A 67 27.07 -22.44 -65.74
C PRO A 67 26.79 -21.46 -66.89
N GLU A 68 26.74 -20.13 -66.68
CA GLU A 68 26.85 -19.18 -67.82
C GLU A 68 27.55 -17.80 -67.57
N ALA A 69 28.83 -17.72 -67.94
CA ALA A 69 29.55 -16.56 -68.53
C ALA A 69 29.70 -15.21 -67.74
N PRO A 70 30.55 -14.24 -68.17
CA PRO A 70 31.79 -14.33 -68.97
C PRO A 70 33.04 -13.56 -68.43
N ARG A 71 34.23 -14.07 -68.80
CA ARG A 71 35.49 -13.32 -69.13
C ARG A 71 36.37 -12.62 -68.05
N ARG A 72 37.45 -13.35 -67.71
CA ARG A 72 38.90 -12.98 -67.78
C ARG A 72 39.62 -12.29 -66.59
N ALA A 73 40.74 -12.95 -66.23
CA ALA A 73 41.85 -12.60 -65.31
C ALA A 73 42.78 -11.48 -65.90
N PRO A 74 43.85 -10.97 -65.21
CA PRO A 74 44.76 -11.56 -64.19
C PRO A 74 44.84 -10.73 -62.87
N VAL A 75 45.66 -11.00 -61.83
CA VAL A 75 47.14 -11.18 -61.71
C VAL A 75 47.54 -11.96 -60.42
N ARG A 76 48.80 -12.45 -60.38
CA ARG A 76 49.47 -13.20 -59.29
C ARG A 76 50.00 -12.33 -58.13
N LYS A 77 49.96 -12.87 -56.89
CA LYS A 77 50.95 -12.69 -55.77
C LYS A 77 51.08 -11.25 -55.19
N THR A 78 51.66 -10.95 -54.02
CA THR A 78 52.29 -11.75 -52.93
C THR A 78 52.19 -11.02 -51.57
N SER A 79 52.41 -11.76 -50.48
CA SER A 79 52.94 -11.33 -49.16
C SER A 79 53.85 -10.08 -49.13
N THR A 80 53.73 -9.24 -48.09
CA THR A 80 54.90 -8.65 -47.38
C THR A 80 54.57 -8.07 -45.96
N SER A 81 55.56 -8.18 -45.04
CA SER A 81 55.91 -7.37 -43.84
C SER A 81 54.91 -6.40 -43.17
N ARG A 82 54.79 -6.31 -41.82
CA ARG A 82 55.71 -5.69 -40.81
C ARG A 82 56.00 -4.18 -41.11
N ILE A 83 56.25 -3.24 -40.18
CA ILE A 83 57.07 -3.23 -38.94
C ILE A 83 56.42 -2.28 -37.83
N PRO A 84 57.06 -1.70 -36.76
CA PRO A 84 56.75 -2.02 -35.34
C PRO A 84 56.45 -0.84 -34.35
N VAL A 85 56.55 -1.10 -33.02
CA VAL A 85 56.98 -0.15 -31.93
C VAL A 85 55.93 0.91 -31.48
N VAL A 86 55.79 1.40 -30.22
CA VAL A 86 56.13 1.01 -28.80
C VAL A 86 55.26 1.95 -27.88
N LYS A 87 55.13 1.98 -26.53
CA LYS A 87 55.95 1.65 -25.32
C LYS A 87 55.04 1.30 -24.10
N THR A 88 55.64 1.26 -22.90
CA THR A 88 55.07 1.10 -21.54
C THR A 88 54.91 2.43 -20.78
N GLU A 89 54.05 2.49 -19.73
CA GLU A 89 54.50 2.70 -18.32
C GLU A 89 53.35 2.54 -17.27
N ARG A 90 53.64 2.78 -15.97
CA ARG A 90 52.94 2.19 -14.80
C ARG A 90 53.12 3.02 -13.50
N ARG A 91 52.12 3.01 -12.59
CA ARG A 91 52.08 3.38 -11.11
C ARG A 91 50.80 4.20 -10.80
N THR A 92 50.29 4.35 -9.56
CA THR A 92 50.72 3.94 -8.19
C THR A 92 49.50 3.47 -7.34
N ALA A 93 49.60 3.27 -6.01
CA ALA A 93 48.54 2.63 -5.19
C ALA A 93 48.51 3.06 -3.69
N VAL A 94 47.39 2.78 -2.99
CA VAL A 94 47.23 2.61 -1.51
C VAL A 94 47.34 3.93 -0.68
N PRO A 95 46.65 4.15 0.49
CA PRO A 95 46.23 3.18 1.54
C PRO A 95 44.78 3.29 2.10
N ALA A 96 44.50 2.54 3.19
CA ALA A 96 43.30 2.59 4.03
C ALA A 96 43.66 2.31 5.53
N PRO A 97 42.78 2.65 6.50
CA PRO A 97 42.82 2.09 7.87
C PRO A 97 41.45 1.51 8.36
N ALA A 98 41.43 0.91 9.56
CA ALA A 98 40.29 0.23 10.20
C ALA A 98 39.36 1.19 11.01
N VAL A 99 38.32 0.81 11.79
CA VAL A 99 38.22 -0.16 12.92
C VAL A 99 36.77 -0.73 13.08
N SER A 100 36.64 -1.84 13.83
CA SER A 100 35.47 -2.71 14.12
C SER A 100 34.23 -2.07 14.82
N GLY A 101 33.04 -2.72 14.72
CA GLY A 101 31.89 -2.37 15.60
C GLY A 101 30.50 -3.05 15.43
N VAL A 102 30.37 -4.37 15.69
CA VAL A 102 29.33 -4.99 16.58
C VAL A 102 27.79 -4.92 16.28
N LEU A 103 27.08 -6.06 16.51
CA LEU A 103 25.60 -6.31 16.53
C LEU A 103 24.81 -6.20 15.19
N ILE A 104 23.53 -6.64 15.12
CA ILE A 104 22.98 -8.03 15.15
C ILE A 104 21.52 -8.00 14.61
N ALA A 105 21.05 -9.11 14.01
CA ALA A 105 19.66 -9.49 13.72
C ALA A 105 18.63 -8.46 13.19
N LEU A 106 18.12 -8.71 11.97
CA LEU A 106 16.72 -9.14 11.78
C LEU A 106 16.50 -9.75 10.37
N GLY A 107 16.97 -10.97 10.19
CA GLY A 107 16.79 -11.79 8.96
C GLY A 107 15.82 -12.97 9.14
N VAL A 108 14.95 -12.91 10.15
CA VAL A 108 14.04 -14.01 10.53
C VAL A 108 12.65 -13.74 9.96
N GLY A 109 12.16 -14.59 9.07
CA GLY A 109 10.80 -14.50 8.52
C GLY A 109 10.49 -15.48 7.41
N VAL A 110 11.32 -15.55 6.35
CA VAL A 110 10.95 -16.23 5.09
C VAL A 110 11.59 -17.61 4.89
N LEU A 111 12.64 -17.95 5.65
CA LEU A 111 13.34 -19.26 5.54
C LEU A 111 12.83 -20.36 6.50
N ILE A 112 11.99 -20.02 7.48
CA ILE A 112 11.55 -21.00 8.51
C ILE A 112 10.32 -21.81 8.07
N LEU A 113 9.46 -21.30 7.18
CA LEU A 113 8.24 -22.00 6.75
C LEU A 113 8.48 -23.18 5.79
N ILE A 114 9.66 -23.28 5.16
CA ILE A 114 9.97 -24.38 4.23
C ILE A 114 10.71 -25.54 4.94
N ALA A 115 11.36 -25.28 6.08
CA ALA A 115 12.11 -26.29 6.84
C ALA A 115 11.24 -27.28 7.65
N VAL A 116 9.97 -26.95 7.91
CA VAL A 116 9.10 -27.74 8.81
C VAL A 116 8.44 -28.94 8.11
N ALA A 117 8.44 -29.00 6.78
CA ALA A 117 7.73 -30.03 6.01
C ALA A 117 8.53 -31.33 5.72
N VAL A 118 9.81 -31.43 6.11
CA VAL A 118 10.73 -32.48 5.61
C VAL A 118 11.35 -33.35 6.73
N ALA A 119 11.13 -33.05 8.01
CA ALA A 119 11.82 -33.70 9.14
C ALA A 119 10.89 -34.35 10.19
N ALA A 120 9.82 -35.03 9.76
CA ALA A 120 8.96 -35.82 10.64
C ALA A 120 9.39 -37.30 10.73
N VAL A 121 10.42 -37.54 11.55
CA VAL A 121 10.80 -38.82 12.21
C VAL A 121 10.59 -40.12 11.42
N SER A 122 11.67 -40.66 10.86
CA SER A 122 11.75 -42.05 10.44
C SER A 122 12.32 -42.95 11.56
N GLU A 123 11.46 -43.69 12.26
CA GLU A 123 11.91 -44.79 13.15
C GLU A 123 10.92 -45.96 13.09
N ARG A 124 11.44 -47.20 13.17
CA ARG A 124 10.67 -48.45 13.03
C ARG A 124 10.84 -49.33 14.28
N PRO A 125 9.76 -49.95 14.77
CA PRO A 125 9.82 -51.26 15.40
C PRO A 125 9.39 -52.40 14.44
N ALA A 126 9.64 -53.65 14.84
CA ALA A 126 9.36 -54.87 14.07
C ALA A 126 8.00 -55.53 14.44
N PRO A 127 7.45 -56.46 13.62
CA PRO A 127 6.05 -56.89 13.72
C PRO A 127 5.80 -58.17 14.55
N THR A 128 4.56 -58.36 15.02
CA THR A 128 4.08 -59.59 15.66
C THR A 128 2.72 -60.08 15.10
N ALA A 129 2.75 -61.29 14.54
CA ALA A 129 1.71 -62.32 14.34
C ALA A 129 0.18 -62.00 14.22
N LYS A 130 -0.37 -62.33 13.03
CA LYS A 130 -1.61 -63.12 12.76
C LYS A 130 -2.99 -62.55 13.20
N ALA A 131 -4.15 -62.85 12.59
CA ALA A 131 -4.59 -63.68 11.44
C ALA A 131 -5.85 -63.01 10.78
N SER A 132 -6.57 -63.50 9.76
CA SER A 132 -6.49 -64.70 8.90
C SER A 132 -7.07 -64.41 7.48
N GLU A 133 -6.86 -65.32 6.52
CA GLU A 133 -7.88 -65.81 5.54
C GLU A 133 -8.36 -64.87 4.39
N ALA A 134 -8.54 -65.29 3.13
CA ALA A 134 -8.37 -66.59 2.44
C ALA A 134 -7.69 -66.41 1.06
N PRO A 135 -7.02 -67.44 0.49
CA PRO A 135 -6.24 -67.29 -0.75
C PRO A 135 -7.06 -67.44 -2.05
N ARG A 136 -6.63 -66.72 -3.10
CA ARG A 136 -6.99 -67.02 -4.50
C ARG A 136 -5.97 -68.02 -5.10
N PRO A 137 -6.36 -68.85 -6.09
CA PRO A 137 -5.49 -69.93 -6.59
C PRO A 137 -4.28 -69.40 -7.37
N VAL A 138 -3.14 -70.08 -7.17
CA VAL A 138 -1.89 -69.91 -7.94
C VAL A 138 -1.75 -71.10 -8.89
N PRO A 139 -1.22 -70.93 -10.12
CA PRO A 139 -1.01 -72.06 -11.04
C PRO A 139 -0.08 -73.12 -10.44
N VAL A 140 -0.44 -74.39 -10.62
CA VAL A 140 0.37 -75.53 -10.18
C VAL A 140 1.63 -75.64 -11.06
N PRO A 141 2.85 -75.71 -10.49
CA PRO A 141 4.03 -76.10 -11.24
C PRO A 141 3.86 -77.56 -11.70
N ILE A 142 3.86 -77.80 -13.00
CA ILE A 142 3.84 -79.16 -13.54
C ILE A 142 5.24 -79.75 -13.36
N ASP A 143 5.36 -80.76 -12.51
CA ASP A 143 6.56 -81.56 -12.35
C ASP A 143 6.97 -82.16 -13.71
N VAL A 144 8.27 -82.12 -14.03
CA VAL A 144 8.81 -82.72 -15.27
C VAL A 144 9.18 -84.17 -14.98
N PRO A 145 8.47 -85.18 -15.52
CA PRO A 145 8.84 -86.57 -15.29
C PRO A 145 10.18 -86.87 -15.96
N ARG A 146 11.07 -87.52 -15.21
CA ARG A 146 12.31 -88.10 -15.74
C ARG A 146 11.95 -89.16 -16.80
N PRO A 147 12.63 -89.23 -17.96
CA PRO A 147 12.20 -90.11 -19.05
C PRO A 147 12.31 -91.59 -18.68
N GLU A 148 11.22 -92.33 -18.88
CA GLU A 148 11.20 -93.80 -18.80
C GLU A 148 11.66 -94.45 -20.12
N ALA A 149 12.02 -95.73 -20.03
CA ALA A 149 12.56 -96.52 -21.13
C ALA A 149 11.48 -96.92 -22.17
N PRO A 150 11.84 -97.27 -23.41
CA PRO A 150 10.89 -97.32 -24.51
C PRO A 150 9.97 -98.56 -24.49
N VAL A 151 8.67 -98.32 -24.47
CA VAL A 151 7.65 -99.31 -24.89
C VAL A 151 7.57 -99.32 -26.42
N SER A 152 7.27 -100.49 -27.01
CA SER A 152 7.32 -100.73 -28.46
C SER A 152 6.34 -99.85 -29.26
N ARG A 153 6.86 -99.23 -30.33
CA ARG A 153 6.19 -98.14 -31.08
C ARG A 153 4.95 -98.53 -31.89
N SER A 154 4.86 -99.79 -32.36
CA SER A 154 3.97 -100.16 -33.47
C SER A 154 2.47 -99.91 -33.26
N ALA A 155 1.93 -100.19 -32.08
CA ALA A 155 0.48 -100.06 -31.84
C ALA A 155 0.01 -98.61 -31.63
N ALA A 156 0.87 -97.74 -31.11
CA ALA A 156 0.54 -96.33 -30.90
C ALA A 156 0.59 -95.54 -32.22
N GLU A 157 1.61 -95.78 -33.04
CA GLU A 157 1.77 -95.13 -34.35
C GLU A 157 0.61 -95.45 -35.30
N GLU A 158 0.10 -96.69 -35.30
CA GLU A 158 -1.00 -97.12 -36.17
C GLU A 158 -2.34 -96.41 -35.85
N SER A 159 -2.70 -96.29 -34.56
CA SER A 159 -3.93 -95.59 -34.15
C SER A 159 -3.85 -94.07 -34.37
N VAL A 160 -2.68 -93.46 -34.17
CA VAL A 160 -2.44 -92.04 -34.48
C VAL A 160 -2.51 -91.78 -36.00
N ASN A 161 -1.96 -92.68 -36.82
CA ASN A 161 -2.02 -92.55 -38.28
C ASN A 161 -3.45 -92.63 -38.83
N VAL A 162 -4.31 -93.51 -38.30
CA VAL A 162 -5.74 -93.54 -38.68
C VAL A 162 -6.47 -92.25 -38.27
N GLY A 163 -6.15 -91.71 -37.09
CA GLY A 163 -6.68 -90.42 -36.62
C GLY A 163 -6.21 -89.23 -37.47
N LEU A 164 -4.96 -89.24 -37.93
CA LEU A 164 -4.39 -88.24 -38.83
C LEU A 164 -5.05 -88.33 -40.22
N ALA A 165 -5.06 -89.51 -40.85
CA ALA A 165 -5.62 -89.72 -42.19
C ALA A 165 -7.07 -89.21 -42.32
N ARG A 166 -7.92 -89.46 -41.29
CA ARG A 166 -9.30 -88.95 -41.26
C ARG A 166 -9.39 -87.42 -41.17
N ARG A 167 -8.42 -86.76 -40.51
CA ARG A 167 -8.32 -85.30 -40.45
C ARG A 167 -7.77 -84.72 -41.75
N GLU A 168 -6.81 -85.39 -42.40
CA GLU A 168 -6.31 -84.99 -43.71
C GLU A 168 -7.38 -85.11 -44.81
N GLU A 169 -8.22 -86.16 -44.77
CA GLU A 169 -9.36 -86.28 -45.69
C GLU A 169 -10.39 -85.15 -45.48
N ALA A 170 -10.69 -84.77 -44.23
CA ALA A 170 -11.59 -83.67 -43.91
C ALA A 170 -11.03 -82.29 -44.31
N ALA A 171 -9.76 -82.04 -43.99
CA ALA A 171 -9.03 -80.83 -44.38
C ALA A 171 -8.97 -80.69 -45.91
N ARG A 172 -8.67 -81.80 -46.62
CA ARG A 172 -8.67 -81.85 -48.08
C ARG A 172 -10.03 -81.51 -48.66
N LYS A 173 -11.13 -82.09 -48.16
CA LYS A 173 -12.49 -81.78 -48.63
C LYS A 173 -12.86 -80.31 -48.39
N SER A 174 -12.45 -79.73 -47.27
CA SER A 174 -12.68 -78.30 -46.96
C SER A 174 -11.89 -77.37 -47.88
N LEU A 175 -10.63 -77.71 -48.17
CA LEU A 175 -9.80 -76.94 -49.11
C LEU A 175 -10.28 -77.11 -50.57
N GLU A 176 -10.72 -78.30 -50.98
CA GLU A 176 -11.35 -78.54 -52.28
C GLU A 176 -12.68 -77.79 -52.43
N LYS A 177 -13.51 -77.71 -51.37
CA LYS A 177 -14.74 -76.87 -51.30
C LYS A 177 -14.41 -75.38 -51.53
N ALA A 178 -13.44 -74.83 -50.80
CA ALA A 178 -13.03 -73.42 -50.94
C ALA A 178 -12.48 -73.13 -52.35
N ARG A 179 -11.64 -74.02 -52.89
CA ARG A 179 -11.09 -73.92 -54.25
C ARG A 179 -12.15 -74.07 -55.35
N ALA A 180 -13.15 -74.93 -55.15
CA ALA A 180 -14.27 -75.08 -56.08
C ALA A 180 -15.14 -73.80 -56.11
N TYR A 181 -15.48 -73.26 -54.94
CA TYR A 181 -16.20 -71.99 -54.82
C TYR A 181 -15.43 -70.83 -55.46
N GLY A 182 -14.11 -70.77 -55.30
CA GLY A 182 -13.26 -69.75 -55.93
C GLY A 182 -13.18 -69.82 -57.46
N LYS A 183 -13.50 -70.96 -58.09
CA LYS A 183 -13.59 -71.11 -59.55
C LYS A 183 -14.90 -70.55 -60.11
N THR A 184 -16.01 -70.69 -59.40
CA THR A 184 -17.33 -70.21 -59.85
C THR A 184 -17.62 -68.77 -59.42
N ASN A 185 -17.14 -68.35 -58.24
CA ASN A 185 -17.40 -67.03 -57.66
C ASN A 185 -16.14 -66.15 -57.67
N ALA A 186 -15.42 -66.09 -58.79
CA ALA A 186 -14.10 -65.43 -58.86
C ALA A 186 -14.11 -63.96 -58.39
N ALA A 187 -15.22 -63.23 -58.60
CA ALA A 187 -15.38 -61.85 -58.16
C ALA A 187 -15.68 -61.69 -56.65
N ASP A 188 -16.23 -62.70 -55.98
CA ASP A 188 -16.57 -62.64 -54.55
C ASP A 188 -15.35 -62.92 -53.68
N LEU A 189 -14.47 -61.92 -53.55
CA LEU A 189 -13.32 -61.99 -52.64
C LEU A 189 -13.72 -62.23 -51.18
N PRO A 190 -14.74 -61.55 -50.59
CA PRO A 190 -15.21 -61.84 -49.23
C PRO A 190 -15.64 -63.29 -49.00
N GLY A 191 -16.53 -63.84 -49.84
CA GLY A 191 -17.00 -65.23 -49.74
C GLY A 191 -15.87 -66.24 -49.93
N ARG A 192 -14.94 -65.95 -50.85
CA ARG A 192 -13.72 -66.76 -51.06
C ARG A 192 -12.79 -66.72 -49.85
N ILE A 193 -12.62 -65.57 -49.18
CA ILE A 193 -11.81 -65.45 -47.96
C ILE A 193 -12.45 -66.24 -46.83
N ALA A 194 -13.75 -66.05 -46.55
CA ALA A 194 -14.43 -66.71 -45.43
C ALA A 194 -14.41 -68.25 -45.53
N LEU A 195 -14.66 -68.82 -46.72
CA LEU A 195 -14.58 -70.26 -46.94
C LEU A 195 -13.14 -70.80 -46.88
N LEU A 196 -12.14 -69.98 -47.20
CA LEU A 196 -10.74 -70.35 -47.13
C LEU A 196 -10.15 -70.17 -45.72
N GLU A 197 -10.72 -69.28 -44.91
CA GLU A 197 -10.49 -69.19 -43.47
C GLU A 197 -11.06 -70.40 -42.73
N GLU A 198 -12.30 -70.81 -43.04
CA GLU A 198 -12.91 -72.08 -42.60
C GLU A 198 -12.01 -73.28 -42.97
N ALA A 199 -11.56 -73.36 -44.23
CA ALA A 199 -10.65 -74.41 -44.67
C ALA A 199 -9.29 -74.35 -43.97
N ALA A 200 -8.71 -73.16 -43.75
CA ALA A 200 -7.42 -73.00 -43.05
C ALA A 200 -7.52 -73.32 -41.56
N TRP A 201 -8.70 -73.12 -40.94
CA TRP A 201 -9.02 -73.54 -39.58
C TRP A 201 -9.02 -75.07 -39.48
N GLU A 202 -9.74 -75.76 -40.38
CA GLU A 202 -9.80 -77.24 -40.43
C GLU A 202 -8.47 -77.88 -40.84
N CYS A 203 -7.67 -77.24 -41.67
CA CYS A 203 -6.35 -77.77 -42.08
C CYS A 203 -5.32 -77.81 -40.95
N ARG A 204 -5.52 -77.17 -39.79
CA ARG A 204 -4.50 -77.13 -38.73
C ARG A 204 -4.13 -78.53 -38.19
N GLY A 205 -2.83 -78.81 -38.17
CA GLY A 205 -2.29 -80.11 -37.76
C GLY A 205 -2.17 -81.13 -38.89
N THR A 206 -2.59 -80.78 -40.11
CA THR A 206 -2.37 -81.59 -41.33
C THR A 206 -1.24 -81.01 -42.17
N LEU A 207 -0.74 -81.79 -43.14
CA LEU A 207 0.26 -81.31 -44.11
C LEU A 207 -0.24 -80.12 -44.95
N LEU A 208 -1.57 -80.01 -45.17
CA LEU A 208 -2.20 -78.94 -45.95
C LEU A 208 -2.21 -77.57 -45.22
N ALA A 209 -1.92 -77.52 -43.91
CA ALA A 209 -1.99 -76.30 -43.11
C ALA A 209 -1.14 -75.14 -43.66
N ALA A 210 0.02 -75.44 -44.25
CA ALA A 210 0.90 -74.43 -44.83
C ALA A 210 0.44 -73.95 -46.22
N GLU A 211 -0.32 -74.77 -46.95
CA GLU A 211 -0.88 -74.43 -48.26
C GLU A 211 -2.11 -73.54 -48.09
N ALA A 212 -3.10 -73.98 -47.31
CA ALA A 212 -4.33 -73.24 -47.04
C ALA A 212 -4.07 -71.82 -46.47
N ARG A 213 -3.09 -71.67 -45.56
CA ARG A 213 -2.69 -70.34 -45.05
C ARG A 213 -2.11 -69.43 -46.14
N ARG A 214 -1.27 -69.94 -47.04
CA ARG A 214 -0.69 -69.13 -48.13
C ARG A 214 -1.73 -68.71 -49.15
N GLU A 215 -2.71 -69.57 -49.46
CA GLU A 215 -3.84 -69.17 -50.30
C GLU A 215 -4.70 -68.11 -49.60
N HIS A 216 -5.02 -68.29 -48.32
CA HIS A 216 -5.77 -67.32 -47.50
C HIS A 216 -5.09 -65.94 -47.44
N GLU A 217 -3.81 -65.90 -47.09
CA GLU A 217 -3.00 -64.67 -47.11
C GLU A 217 -2.97 -64.00 -48.49
N THR A 218 -2.96 -64.78 -49.57
CA THR A 218 -2.98 -64.24 -50.94
C THR A 218 -4.32 -63.57 -51.25
N LEU A 219 -5.44 -64.15 -50.82
CA LEU A 219 -6.75 -63.52 -51.01
C LEU A 219 -6.93 -62.29 -50.11
N GLN A 220 -6.44 -62.33 -48.87
CA GLN A 220 -6.44 -61.17 -47.98
C GLN A 220 -5.63 -60.00 -48.56
N ARG A 221 -4.47 -60.26 -49.19
CA ARG A 221 -3.71 -59.23 -49.92
C ARG A 221 -4.50 -58.67 -51.10
N GLN A 222 -5.07 -59.52 -51.96
CA GLN A 222 -5.92 -59.09 -53.09
C GLN A 222 -7.11 -58.21 -52.64
N ARG A 223 -7.73 -58.54 -51.50
CA ARG A 223 -8.79 -57.73 -50.90
C ARG A 223 -8.27 -56.41 -50.33
N GLY A 224 -7.11 -56.41 -49.67
CA GLY A 224 -6.45 -55.20 -49.18
C GLY A 224 -6.07 -54.24 -50.31
N ASP A 225 -5.50 -54.75 -51.41
CA ASP A 225 -5.15 -53.97 -52.60
C ASP A 225 -6.39 -53.33 -53.25
N LEU A 226 -7.50 -54.07 -53.35
CA LEU A 226 -8.79 -53.57 -53.84
C LEU A 226 -9.35 -52.47 -52.93
N VAL A 227 -9.39 -52.71 -51.62
CA VAL A 227 -9.87 -51.73 -50.62
C VAL A 227 -9.01 -50.46 -50.65
N PHE A 228 -7.69 -50.58 -50.76
CA PHE A 228 -6.79 -49.43 -50.87
C PHE A 228 -7.01 -48.63 -52.17
N GLY A 229 -7.12 -49.32 -53.31
CA GLY A 229 -7.36 -48.68 -54.61
C GLY A 229 -8.70 -47.94 -54.69
N GLU A 230 -9.77 -48.52 -54.14
CA GLU A 230 -11.07 -47.85 -54.05
C GLU A 230 -11.09 -46.74 -52.99
N LEU A 231 -10.34 -46.87 -51.89
CA LEU A 231 -10.26 -45.83 -50.85
C LEU A 231 -9.61 -44.55 -51.39
N LEU A 232 -8.56 -44.68 -52.22
CA LEU A 232 -7.95 -43.52 -52.88
C LEU A 232 -8.94 -42.78 -53.78
N ARG A 233 -9.76 -43.51 -54.54
CA ARG A 233 -10.80 -42.96 -55.42
C ARG A 233 -11.97 -42.33 -54.65
N ALA A 234 -12.38 -42.94 -53.54
CA ALA A 234 -13.43 -42.43 -52.67
C ALA A 234 -12.99 -41.18 -51.88
N ALA A 235 -11.73 -41.13 -51.45
CA ALA A 235 -11.20 -40.06 -50.60
C ALA A 235 -10.78 -38.78 -51.36
N GLU A 236 -10.61 -38.82 -52.68
CA GLU A 236 -10.15 -37.67 -53.48
C GLU A 236 -10.99 -36.39 -53.25
N LYS A 237 -12.31 -36.46 -53.47
CA LYS A 237 -13.23 -35.33 -53.28
C LYS A 237 -13.36 -34.90 -51.81
N PRO A 238 -13.53 -35.80 -50.82
CA PRO A 238 -13.45 -35.47 -49.40
C PRO A 238 -12.17 -34.73 -49.00
N LEU A 239 -11.00 -35.20 -49.44
CA LEU A 239 -9.72 -34.58 -49.06
C LEU A 239 -9.57 -33.19 -49.69
N ALA A 240 -10.05 -32.99 -50.92
CA ALA A 240 -10.13 -31.67 -51.54
C ALA A 240 -11.10 -30.71 -50.80
N ALA A 241 -12.25 -31.21 -50.32
CA ALA A 241 -13.18 -30.44 -49.50
C ALA A 241 -12.57 -30.05 -48.14
N ALA A 242 -11.90 -30.99 -47.47
CA ALA A 242 -11.20 -30.75 -46.20
C ALA A 242 -10.02 -29.77 -46.35
N ALA A 243 -9.24 -29.86 -47.44
CA ALA A 243 -8.18 -28.91 -47.77
C ALA A 243 -8.71 -27.49 -48.04
N ALA A 244 -9.95 -27.38 -48.53
CA ALA A 244 -10.68 -26.11 -48.67
C ALA A 244 -11.40 -25.67 -47.37
N GLY A 245 -11.13 -26.31 -46.22
CA GLY A 245 -11.75 -26.00 -44.93
C GLY A 245 -13.20 -26.46 -44.77
N ARG A 246 -13.81 -27.12 -45.76
CA ARG A 246 -15.20 -27.59 -45.73
C ARG A 246 -15.29 -28.97 -45.06
N TYR A 247 -14.88 -29.04 -43.80
CA TYR A 247 -14.73 -30.29 -43.05
C TYR A 247 -16.03 -31.09 -42.90
N GLY A 248 -17.17 -30.43 -42.66
CA GLY A 248 -18.48 -31.07 -42.60
C GLY A 248 -18.90 -31.72 -43.92
N GLU A 249 -18.64 -31.04 -45.05
CA GLU A 249 -18.87 -31.59 -46.39
C GLU A 249 -17.97 -32.80 -46.66
N ALA A 250 -16.68 -32.73 -46.28
CA ALA A 250 -15.74 -33.82 -46.44
C ALA A 250 -16.16 -35.09 -45.67
N VAL A 251 -16.63 -34.94 -44.42
CA VAL A 251 -17.18 -36.05 -43.64
C VAL A 251 -18.50 -36.58 -44.25
N ALA A 252 -19.39 -35.69 -44.68
CA ALA A 252 -20.66 -36.08 -45.31
C ALA A 252 -20.48 -36.77 -46.68
N LEU A 253 -19.40 -36.48 -47.41
CA LEU A 253 -19.01 -37.21 -48.62
C LEU A 253 -18.50 -38.62 -48.25
N LEU A 254 -17.57 -38.76 -47.30
CA LEU A 254 -17.07 -40.08 -46.87
C LEU A 254 -18.17 -41.00 -46.31
N ARG A 255 -19.11 -40.46 -45.52
CA ARG A 255 -20.25 -41.25 -45.01
C ARG A 255 -21.14 -41.83 -46.13
N LYS A 256 -21.17 -41.22 -47.32
CA LYS A 256 -21.91 -41.77 -48.49
C LYS A 256 -21.17 -42.92 -49.17
N GLU A 257 -19.85 -42.99 -49.04
CA GLU A 257 -19.01 -44.02 -49.66
C GLU A 257 -19.03 -45.34 -48.86
N GLU A 258 -19.58 -45.39 -47.64
CA GLU A 258 -19.65 -46.61 -46.81
C GLU A 258 -20.33 -47.82 -47.47
N CYS A 259 -21.27 -47.57 -48.38
CA CYS A 259 -22.01 -48.61 -49.11
C CYS A 259 -21.32 -49.02 -50.44
N ARG A 260 -20.11 -48.53 -50.73
CA ARG A 260 -19.38 -48.79 -51.99
C ARG A 260 -18.77 -50.19 -52.06
N LEU A 261 -18.38 -50.78 -50.93
CA LEU A 261 -17.89 -52.15 -50.82
C LEU A 261 -18.45 -52.81 -49.55
N ASP A 262 -19.00 -54.01 -49.68
CA ASP A 262 -19.41 -54.81 -48.54
C ASP A 262 -18.19 -55.34 -47.78
N GLY A 263 -18.09 -55.01 -46.49
CA GLY A 263 -17.06 -55.50 -45.57
C GLY A 263 -16.80 -54.56 -44.38
N ALA A 264 -16.34 -55.14 -43.27
CA ALA A 264 -15.94 -54.37 -42.08
C ALA A 264 -14.60 -53.62 -42.29
N ASP A 265 -13.75 -54.13 -43.18
CA ASP A 265 -12.50 -53.53 -43.63
C ASP A 265 -12.73 -52.21 -44.37
N TRP A 266 -13.69 -52.15 -45.30
CA TRP A 266 -14.06 -50.93 -46.01
C TRP A 266 -14.60 -49.85 -45.07
N LYS A 267 -15.56 -50.21 -44.20
CA LYS A 267 -16.12 -49.27 -43.23
C LYS A 267 -15.06 -48.73 -42.27
N SER A 268 -14.18 -49.60 -41.76
CA SER A 268 -13.04 -49.19 -40.94
C SER A 268 -12.10 -48.22 -41.67
N ALA A 269 -11.85 -48.43 -42.97
CA ALA A 269 -11.02 -47.54 -43.77
C ALA A 269 -11.66 -46.16 -44.00
N ILE A 270 -12.99 -46.11 -44.18
CA ILE A 270 -13.76 -44.86 -44.27
C ILE A 270 -13.79 -44.13 -42.91
N ASP A 271 -14.06 -44.83 -41.80
CA ASP A 271 -14.03 -44.24 -40.45
C ASP A 271 -12.64 -43.68 -40.09
N GLN A 272 -11.55 -44.36 -40.47
CA GLN A 272 -10.18 -43.84 -40.30
C GLN A 272 -9.93 -42.58 -41.12
N LYS A 273 -10.53 -42.43 -42.31
CA LYS A 273 -10.44 -41.19 -43.09
C LYS A 273 -11.27 -40.06 -42.49
N ILE A 274 -12.46 -40.37 -41.97
CA ILE A 274 -13.29 -39.40 -41.22
C ILE A 274 -12.56 -38.93 -39.96
N LEU A 275 -11.92 -39.83 -39.23
CA LEU A 275 -11.11 -39.51 -38.05
C LEU A 275 -9.91 -38.63 -38.39
N GLN A 276 -9.18 -38.91 -39.48
CA GLN A 276 -8.08 -38.07 -39.95
C GLN A 276 -8.54 -36.65 -40.30
N ILE A 277 -9.70 -36.51 -40.95
CA ILE A 277 -10.29 -35.21 -41.30
C ILE A 277 -10.75 -34.46 -40.04
N ARG A 278 -11.44 -35.12 -39.10
CA ARG A 278 -11.82 -34.53 -37.81
C ARG A 278 -10.61 -34.06 -37.02
N GLN A 279 -9.57 -34.89 -36.84
CA GLN A 279 -8.32 -34.50 -36.20
C GLN A 279 -7.61 -33.31 -36.87
N SER A 280 -7.81 -33.07 -38.17
CA SER A 280 -7.29 -31.88 -38.84
C SER A 280 -8.12 -30.62 -38.53
N ALA A 281 -9.44 -30.75 -38.45
CA ALA A 281 -10.35 -29.69 -38.03
C ALA A 281 -10.12 -29.31 -36.56
N ASP A 282 -9.98 -30.29 -35.66
CA ASP A 282 -9.77 -30.07 -34.23
C ASP A 282 -8.46 -29.30 -33.94
N ARG A 283 -7.40 -29.54 -34.72
CA ARG A 283 -6.14 -28.79 -34.64
C ARG A 283 -6.28 -27.35 -35.14
N ALA A 284 -6.96 -27.15 -36.28
CA ALA A 284 -7.24 -25.82 -36.81
C ALA A 284 -8.15 -25.02 -35.84
N TYR A 285 -9.10 -25.70 -35.22
CA TYR A 285 -10.02 -25.17 -34.22
C TYR A 285 -9.30 -24.70 -32.96
N ALA A 286 -8.39 -25.50 -32.40
CA ALA A 286 -7.66 -25.15 -31.19
C ALA A 286 -6.91 -23.81 -31.31
N ALA A 287 -6.27 -23.56 -32.47
CA ALA A 287 -5.61 -22.30 -32.76
C ALA A 287 -6.63 -21.14 -32.89
N LEU A 288 -7.65 -21.30 -33.74
CA LEU A 288 -8.64 -20.26 -34.03
C LEU A 288 -9.51 -19.89 -32.81
N ARG A 289 -9.75 -20.85 -31.91
CA ARG A 289 -10.41 -20.64 -30.62
C ARG A 289 -9.57 -19.75 -29.70
N GLU A 290 -8.27 -20.02 -29.55
CA GLU A 290 -7.40 -19.18 -28.72
C GLU A 290 -7.22 -17.79 -29.34
N GLU A 291 -7.10 -17.68 -30.67
CA GLU A 291 -7.11 -16.39 -31.40
C GLU A 291 -8.39 -15.58 -31.08
N ALA A 292 -9.57 -16.20 -31.15
CA ALA A 292 -10.85 -15.57 -30.84
C ALA A 292 -10.96 -15.15 -29.36
N LEU A 293 -10.52 -15.99 -28.42
CA LEU A 293 -10.52 -15.67 -26.99
C LEU A 293 -9.52 -14.55 -26.66
N GLN A 294 -8.37 -14.47 -27.35
CA GLN A 294 -7.42 -13.36 -27.22
C GLN A 294 -7.91 -12.08 -27.88
N ALA A 295 -8.63 -12.14 -29.01
CA ALA A 295 -9.33 -11.00 -29.60
C ALA A 295 -10.39 -10.44 -28.63
N ARG A 296 -11.23 -11.32 -28.07
CA ARG A 296 -12.23 -10.99 -27.05
C ARG A 296 -11.62 -10.30 -25.83
N ARG A 297 -10.55 -10.87 -25.24
CA ARG A 297 -9.82 -10.24 -24.11
C ARG A 297 -9.26 -8.85 -24.42
N ARG A 298 -8.98 -8.54 -25.69
CA ARG A 298 -8.47 -7.25 -26.17
C ARG A 298 -9.58 -6.28 -26.63
N GLY A 299 -10.84 -6.72 -26.70
CA GLY A 299 -11.97 -5.93 -27.19
C GLY A 299 -12.03 -5.80 -28.72
N ALA A 300 -11.31 -6.64 -29.45
CA ALA A 300 -11.30 -6.67 -30.91
C ALA A 300 -12.49 -7.47 -31.46
N GLU A 301 -13.70 -6.94 -31.28
CA GLU A 301 -14.96 -7.63 -31.62
C GLU A 301 -15.11 -7.94 -33.13
N ASP A 302 -14.43 -7.19 -34.00
CA ASP A 302 -14.35 -7.52 -35.44
C ASP A 302 -13.53 -8.79 -35.71
N ASP A 303 -12.39 -8.97 -35.04
CA ASP A 303 -11.57 -10.19 -35.13
C ASP A 303 -12.34 -11.41 -34.57
N VAL A 304 -13.09 -11.21 -33.47
CA VAL A 304 -13.97 -12.24 -32.89
C VAL A 304 -15.04 -12.68 -33.90
N ARG A 305 -15.67 -11.73 -34.60
CA ARG A 305 -16.67 -12.03 -35.65
C ARG A 305 -16.04 -12.84 -36.79
N VAL A 306 -14.88 -12.42 -37.30
CA VAL A 306 -14.15 -13.14 -38.37
C VAL A 306 -13.82 -14.58 -37.96
N ALA A 307 -13.45 -14.83 -36.69
CA ALA A 307 -13.19 -16.18 -36.20
C ALA A 307 -14.46 -17.04 -36.12
N VAL A 308 -15.59 -16.47 -35.65
CA VAL A 308 -16.90 -17.15 -35.59
C VAL A 308 -17.43 -17.49 -36.98
N ASP A 309 -17.36 -16.55 -37.93
CA ASP A 309 -17.76 -16.77 -39.32
C ASP A 309 -16.93 -17.91 -39.95
N ARG A 310 -15.62 -17.94 -39.66
CA ARG A 310 -14.67 -18.94 -40.18
C ARG A 310 -14.91 -20.35 -39.62
N VAL A 311 -15.25 -20.51 -38.34
CA VAL A 311 -15.63 -21.83 -37.77
C VAL A 311 -16.99 -22.27 -38.31
N SER A 312 -17.95 -21.34 -38.43
CA SER A 312 -19.28 -21.63 -38.99
C SER A 312 -19.19 -22.16 -40.43
N ALA A 313 -18.31 -21.59 -41.24
CA ALA A 313 -18.05 -22.02 -42.61
C ALA A 313 -17.45 -23.44 -42.75
N TRP A 314 -16.98 -24.06 -41.66
CA TRP A 314 -16.49 -25.45 -41.67
C TRP A 314 -17.61 -26.49 -41.71
N GLY A 315 -18.85 -26.11 -41.38
CA GLY A 315 -20.00 -27.02 -41.34
C GLY A 315 -19.93 -28.04 -40.19
N LEU A 316 -19.25 -27.70 -39.09
CA LEU A 316 -19.14 -28.51 -37.88
C LEU A 316 -19.86 -27.81 -36.72
N GLU A 317 -21.11 -28.20 -36.47
CA GLU A 317 -22.00 -27.60 -35.48
C GLU A 317 -21.47 -27.73 -34.05
N ASP A 318 -20.79 -28.84 -33.74
CA ASP A 318 -20.19 -29.11 -32.44
C ASP A 318 -19.07 -28.11 -32.09
N LEU A 319 -18.18 -27.80 -33.03
CA LEU A 319 -17.12 -26.80 -32.85
C LEU A 319 -17.66 -25.36 -32.84
N SER A 320 -18.70 -25.10 -33.64
CA SER A 320 -19.38 -23.80 -33.70
C SER A 320 -20.06 -23.47 -32.36
N THR A 321 -20.69 -24.47 -31.75
CA THR A 321 -21.38 -24.36 -30.45
C THR A 321 -20.38 -24.16 -29.30
N ASP A 322 -19.27 -24.91 -29.28
CA ASP A 322 -18.22 -24.76 -28.27
C ASP A 322 -17.52 -23.38 -28.35
N LEU A 323 -17.31 -22.83 -29.55
CA LEU A 323 -16.76 -21.47 -29.68
C LEU A 323 -17.73 -20.41 -29.13
N ALA A 324 -19.01 -20.51 -29.46
CA ALA A 324 -20.04 -19.62 -28.94
C ALA A 324 -20.12 -19.68 -27.40
N ALA A 325 -20.07 -20.88 -26.82
CA ALA A 325 -20.06 -21.06 -25.37
C ALA A 325 -18.83 -20.42 -24.69
N ALA A 326 -17.64 -20.57 -25.26
CA ALA A 326 -16.42 -19.99 -24.70
C ALA A 326 -16.36 -18.46 -24.84
N LEU A 327 -16.88 -17.89 -25.93
CA LEU A 327 -17.01 -16.44 -26.12
C LEU A 327 -18.11 -15.82 -25.24
N ALA A 328 -19.13 -16.59 -24.87
CA ALA A 328 -20.12 -16.19 -23.87
C ALA A 328 -19.55 -16.21 -22.44
N ALA A 329 -18.66 -17.17 -22.13
CA ALA A 329 -17.98 -17.25 -20.84
C ALA A 329 -16.94 -16.14 -20.60
N LEU A 330 -16.45 -15.48 -21.67
CA LEU A 330 -15.61 -14.29 -21.57
C LEU A 330 -16.43 -13.02 -21.88
N PRO A 331 -16.86 -12.23 -20.87
CA PRO A 331 -17.49 -10.94 -21.14
C PRO A 331 -16.50 -10.01 -21.86
N PRO A 332 -17.00 -9.12 -22.74
CA PRO A 332 -16.13 -8.16 -23.43
C PRO A 332 -15.50 -7.20 -22.41
N PRO A 333 -14.24 -6.78 -22.59
CA PRO A 333 -13.59 -5.84 -21.67
C PRO A 333 -14.35 -4.52 -21.62
N ALA A 334 -14.49 -3.97 -20.41
CA ALA A 334 -15.08 -2.66 -20.22
C ALA A 334 -14.31 -1.62 -21.06
N LYS A 335 -15.04 -0.78 -21.81
CA LYS A 335 -14.44 0.28 -22.62
C LYS A 335 -13.55 1.16 -21.74
N PRO A 336 -12.33 1.52 -22.17
CA PRO A 336 -11.44 2.34 -21.36
C PRO A 336 -12.11 3.69 -21.07
N VAL A 337 -12.15 4.06 -19.78
CA VAL A 337 -12.71 5.34 -19.32
C VAL A 337 -12.02 6.50 -20.06
N PRO A 338 -12.75 7.43 -20.69
CA PRO A 338 -12.16 8.55 -21.43
C PRO A 338 -11.17 9.34 -20.58
N LEU A 339 -10.10 9.84 -21.20
CA LEU A 339 -9.02 10.55 -20.48
C LEU A 339 -9.53 11.77 -19.71
N GLU A 340 -10.52 12.48 -20.26
CA GLU A 340 -11.22 13.58 -19.59
C GLU A 340 -11.99 13.13 -18.33
N VAL A 341 -12.70 12.01 -18.38
CA VAL A 341 -13.43 11.45 -17.22
C VAL A 341 -12.43 10.97 -16.16
N ARG A 342 -11.31 10.38 -16.58
CA ARG A 342 -10.21 10.01 -15.67
C ARG A 342 -9.56 11.23 -15.01
N ALA A 343 -9.38 12.33 -15.75
CA ALA A 343 -8.87 13.58 -15.21
C ALA A 343 -9.86 14.23 -14.24
N TYR A 344 -11.15 14.23 -14.57
CA TYR A 344 -12.23 14.68 -13.68
C TYR A 344 -12.25 13.90 -12.37
N LEU A 345 -12.15 12.57 -12.40
CA LEU A 345 -12.10 11.73 -11.19
C LEU A 345 -10.88 12.04 -10.29
N GLY A 346 -9.74 12.40 -10.89
CA GLY A 346 -8.57 12.88 -10.14
C GLY A 346 -8.80 14.26 -9.49
N ALA A 347 -9.47 15.17 -10.20
CA ALA A 347 -9.85 16.48 -9.65
C ALA A 347 -10.95 16.36 -8.57
N TRP A 348 -11.84 15.38 -8.69
CA TRP A 348 -12.87 15.04 -7.70
C TRP A 348 -12.25 14.61 -6.38
N GLU A 349 -11.29 13.67 -6.38
CA GLU A 349 -10.56 13.26 -5.16
C GLU A 349 -9.85 14.46 -4.49
N ALA A 350 -9.23 15.34 -5.29
CA ALA A 350 -8.58 16.56 -4.78
C ALA A 350 -9.58 17.57 -4.19
N ALA A 351 -10.73 17.77 -4.83
CA ALA A 351 -11.80 18.65 -4.34
C ALA A 351 -12.44 18.10 -3.05
N PHE A 352 -12.70 16.80 -2.98
CA PHE A 352 -13.26 16.18 -1.77
C PHE A 352 -12.26 16.13 -0.61
N ALA A 353 -10.95 16.06 -0.89
CA ALA A 353 -9.91 16.29 0.12
C ALA A 353 -9.95 17.71 0.71
N LEU A 354 -10.08 18.76 -0.12
CA LEU A 354 -10.26 20.14 0.34
C LEU A 354 -11.57 20.30 1.16
N ALA A 355 -12.65 19.63 0.75
CA ALA A 355 -13.92 19.63 1.47
C ALA A 355 -13.83 18.94 2.86
N ARG A 356 -13.06 17.85 2.98
CA ARG A 356 -12.72 17.22 4.28
C ARG A 356 -11.93 18.16 5.19
N ASP A 357 -11.05 18.98 4.60
CA ASP A 357 -10.27 20.00 5.31
C ASP A 357 -11.06 21.31 5.55
N ARG A 358 -12.36 21.34 5.18
CA ARG A 358 -13.33 22.45 5.29
C ARG A 358 -13.08 23.67 4.40
N ASP A 359 -12.12 23.59 3.47
CA ASP A 359 -11.97 24.56 2.37
C ASP A 359 -12.95 24.26 1.22
N TYR A 360 -14.24 24.36 1.54
CA TYR A 360 -15.32 24.24 0.56
C TYR A 360 -15.22 25.28 -0.59
N PRO A 361 -14.80 26.56 -0.38
CA PRO A 361 -14.64 27.52 -1.46
C PRO A 361 -13.59 27.11 -2.52
N SER A 362 -12.45 26.56 -2.11
CA SER A 362 -11.46 26.01 -3.07
C SER A 362 -11.92 24.69 -3.68
N ALA A 363 -12.59 23.83 -2.89
CA ALA A 363 -13.14 22.56 -3.38
C ALA A 363 -14.14 22.78 -4.53
N VAL A 364 -15.12 23.67 -4.35
CA VAL A 364 -16.11 24.04 -5.36
C VAL A 364 -15.43 24.56 -6.62
N ARG A 365 -14.55 25.56 -6.51
CA ARG A 365 -13.86 26.16 -7.66
C ARG A 365 -13.01 25.16 -8.45
N SER A 366 -12.32 24.27 -7.74
CA SER A 366 -11.53 23.19 -8.35
C SER A 366 -12.42 22.24 -9.16
N LEU A 367 -13.52 21.78 -8.57
CA LEU A 367 -14.40 20.82 -9.22
C LEU A 367 -15.22 21.42 -10.36
N GLU A 368 -15.69 22.67 -10.22
CA GLU A 368 -16.35 23.42 -11.30
C GLU A 368 -15.45 23.53 -12.54
N THR A 369 -14.16 23.82 -12.33
CA THR A 369 -13.16 23.92 -13.42
C THR A 369 -12.97 22.58 -14.12
N ALA A 370 -12.94 21.47 -13.38
CA ALA A 370 -12.81 20.13 -13.95
C ALA A 370 -14.10 19.64 -14.63
N ALA A 371 -15.26 19.91 -14.06
CA ALA A 371 -16.57 19.55 -14.61
C ALA A 371 -16.84 20.26 -15.95
N ALA A 372 -16.44 21.53 -16.06
CA ALA A 372 -16.54 22.31 -17.29
C ALA A 372 -15.67 21.77 -18.45
N ALA A 373 -14.63 20.97 -18.16
CA ALA A 373 -13.74 20.40 -19.17
C ALA A 373 -14.22 19.07 -19.77
N LEU A 374 -15.29 18.46 -19.24
CA LEU A 374 -15.86 17.22 -19.75
C LEU A 374 -16.53 17.42 -21.13
N GLN A 375 -16.49 16.40 -21.98
CA GLN A 375 -17.35 16.24 -23.16
C GLN A 375 -18.47 15.24 -22.88
N ASP A 376 -18.16 14.11 -22.24
CA ASP A 376 -19.07 12.98 -22.03
C ASP A 376 -20.39 13.37 -21.30
N PRO A 377 -21.56 12.98 -21.83
CA PRO A 377 -22.85 13.41 -21.31
C PRO A 377 -23.25 12.74 -19.99
N ILE A 378 -22.74 11.53 -19.70
CA ILE A 378 -23.05 10.82 -18.44
C ILE A 378 -22.19 11.42 -17.33
N ALA A 379 -20.89 11.57 -17.56
CA ALA A 379 -19.96 12.19 -16.62
C ALA A 379 -20.38 13.64 -16.29
N LYS A 380 -20.93 14.40 -17.25
CA LYS A 380 -21.50 15.74 -17.00
C LYS A 380 -22.66 15.73 -16.01
N VAL A 381 -23.56 14.76 -16.08
CA VAL A 381 -24.70 14.65 -15.16
C VAL A 381 -24.22 14.29 -13.76
N GLU A 382 -23.27 13.35 -13.64
CA GLU A 382 -22.63 13.05 -12.35
C GLU A 382 -21.88 14.27 -11.78
N ALA A 383 -21.12 14.98 -12.61
CA ALA A 383 -20.32 16.11 -12.19
C ALA A 383 -21.16 17.30 -11.72
N ALA A 384 -22.34 17.52 -12.31
CA ALA A 384 -23.30 18.50 -11.80
C ALA A 384 -23.76 18.15 -10.37
N VAL A 385 -24.05 16.88 -10.09
CA VAL A 385 -24.44 16.40 -8.74
C VAL A 385 -23.29 16.53 -7.75
N ASP A 386 -22.06 16.17 -8.14
CA ASP A 386 -20.87 16.31 -7.29
C ASP A 386 -20.58 17.80 -6.95
N VAL A 387 -20.70 18.70 -7.93
CA VAL A 387 -20.51 20.15 -7.76
C VAL A 387 -21.60 20.76 -6.87
N ASP A 388 -22.88 20.42 -7.10
CA ASP A 388 -23.98 20.95 -6.28
C ASP A 388 -23.95 20.42 -4.84
N ALA A 389 -23.42 19.21 -4.61
CA ALA A 389 -23.13 18.71 -3.26
C ALA A 389 -22.07 19.56 -2.54
N LEU A 390 -20.98 19.94 -3.22
CA LEU A 390 -19.95 20.82 -2.66
C LEU A 390 -20.46 22.27 -2.43
N ARG A 391 -21.26 22.81 -3.36
CA ARG A 391 -21.92 24.12 -3.19
C ARG A 391 -22.87 24.13 -2.00
N GLY A 392 -23.68 23.08 -1.85
CA GLY A 392 -24.58 22.89 -0.72
C GLY A 392 -23.82 22.83 0.60
N LEU A 393 -22.74 22.06 0.66
CA LEU A 393 -21.82 22.01 1.81
C LEU A 393 -21.25 23.38 2.16
N ALA A 394 -20.73 24.13 1.18
CA ALA A 394 -20.19 25.47 1.40
C ALA A 394 -21.21 26.42 2.03
N ALA A 395 -22.43 26.45 1.47
CA ALA A 395 -23.52 27.28 1.97
C ALA A 395 -24.05 26.80 3.34
N ALA A 396 -24.11 25.49 3.59
CA ALA A 396 -24.50 24.96 4.89
C ALA A 396 -23.47 25.29 5.98
N HIS A 397 -22.18 25.17 5.68
CA HIS A 397 -21.10 25.49 6.62
C HIS A 397 -21.07 26.99 6.97
N ALA A 398 -21.23 27.86 5.97
CA ALA A 398 -21.28 29.31 6.15
C ALA A 398 -22.42 29.74 7.10
N ASP A 399 -23.64 29.24 6.89
CA ASP A 399 -24.78 29.54 7.77
C ASP A 399 -24.57 29.02 9.20
N ILE A 400 -23.98 27.83 9.38
CA ILE A 400 -23.68 27.27 10.71
C ILE A 400 -22.68 28.18 11.44
N LEU A 401 -21.58 28.56 10.80
CA LEU A 401 -20.59 29.46 11.38
C LEU A 401 -21.20 30.84 11.70
N GLN A 402 -22.03 31.39 10.80
CA GLN A 402 -22.71 32.66 11.04
C GLN A 402 -23.70 32.57 12.21
N ALA A 403 -24.46 31.48 12.33
CA ALA A 403 -25.40 31.27 13.43
C ALA A 403 -24.69 31.07 14.78
N LEU A 404 -23.57 30.34 14.81
CA LEU A 404 -22.77 30.16 16.02
C LEU A 404 -22.06 31.45 16.45
N ALA A 405 -21.47 32.20 15.52
CA ALA A 405 -20.78 33.44 15.81
C ALA A 405 -21.69 34.55 16.39
N HIS A 406 -23.00 34.47 16.14
CA HIS A 406 -24.02 35.40 16.64
C HIS A 406 -24.96 34.76 17.68
N TRP A 407 -24.59 33.61 18.26
CA TRP A 407 -25.47 32.88 19.17
C TRP A 407 -25.84 33.72 20.41
N PRO A 408 -27.12 33.81 20.81
CA PRO A 408 -27.52 34.71 21.90
C PRO A 408 -26.91 34.31 23.25
N LYS A 409 -26.15 35.25 23.86
CA LYS A 409 -25.62 35.12 25.22
C LYS A 409 -26.74 34.85 26.22
N GLY A 410 -26.56 33.85 27.08
CA GLY A 410 -27.58 33.41 28.04
C GLY A 410 -28.51 32.30 27.53
N GLN A 411 -28.49 31.93 26.25
CA GLN A 411 -29.19 30.74 25.78
C GLN A 411 -28.37 29.47 26.00
N LYS A 412 -29.05 28.34 26.15
CA LYS A 412 -28.40 27.01 26.19
C LYS A 412 -28.00 26.54 24.80
N ILE A 413 -26.88 25.84 24.71
CA ILE A 413 -26.45 25.09 23.52
C ILE A 413 -25.82 23.76 23.96
N SER A 414 -25.86 22.77 23.08
CA SER A 414 -25.23 21.45 23.23
C SER A 414 -24.43 21.19 21.96
N LEU A 415 -23.11 21.12 22.09
CA LEU A 415 -22.14 20.97 20.99
C LEU A 415 -21.27 19.74 21.18
N GLN A 416 -20.79 19.18 20.07
CA GLN A 416 -19.86 18.06 20.06
C GLN A 416 -18.65 18.42 19.19
N PHE A 417 -17.46 18.20 19.73
CA PHE A 417 -16.18 18.58 19.14
C PHE A 417 -15.10 17.53 19.42
N ASP A 418 -14.01 17.54 18.67
CA ASP A 418 -12.89 16.61 18.84
C ASP A 418 -12.00 17.05 20.02
N GLY A 419 -12.22 16.45 21.19
CA GLY A 419 -11.52 16.79 22.43
C GLY A 419 -10.20 16.06 22.63
N GLY A 420 -9.40 15.91 21.57
CA GLY A 420 -8.09 15.25 21.65
C GLY A 420 -8.06 13.81 21.14
N GLY A 421 -8.88 13.45 20.14
CA GLY A 421 -8.96 12.11 19.55
C GLY A 421 -10.22 11.32 19.92
N ALA A 422 -11.11 11.88 20.74
CA ALA A 422 -12.44 11.37 21.00
C ALA A 422 -13.48 12.51 20.97
N PRO A 423 -14.68 12.31 20.42
CA PRO A 423 -15.74 13.32 20.45
C PRO A 423 -16.21 13.65 21.88
N VAL A 424 -15.90 14.86 22.34
CA VAL A 424 -16.40 15.42 23.61
C VAL A 424 -17.70 16.19 23.36
N ARG A 425 -18.66 16.10 24.28
CA ARG A 425 -19.86 16.94 24.29
C ARG A 425 -19.78 17.95 25.43
N ALA A 426 -20.05 19.21 25.12
CA ALA A 426 -20.29 20.25 26.11
C ALA A 426 -21.73 20.76 25.97
N GLU A 427 -22.43 20.85 27.09
CA GLU A 427 -23.79 21.39 27.17
C GLU A 427 -23.88 22.37 28.33
N GLY A 428 -24.53 23.51 28.10
CA GLY A 428 -24.56 24.59 29.07
C GLY A 428 -25.03 25.90 28.47
N THR A 429 -24.72 27.01 29.14
CA THR A 429 -25.19 28.36 28.78
C THR A 429 -24.09 29.14 28.08
N VAL A 430 -24.38 29.71 26.90
CA VAL A 430 -23.40 30.50 26.14
C VAL A 430 -23.09 31.81 26.86
N THR A 431 -21.82 32.00 27.25
CA THR A 431 -21.31 33.22 27.89
C THR A 431 -20.76 34.23 26.90
N LYS A 432 -20.29 33.75 25.73
CA LYS A 432 -19.71 34.54 24.65
C LYS A 432 -19.77 33.72 23.35
N ALA A 433 -19.94 34.42 22.24
CA ALA A 433 -19.92 33.86 20.90
C ALA A 433 -19.16 34.82 19.97
N GLY A 434 -18.55 34.28 18.92
CA GLY A 434 -17.89 35.07 17.89
C GLY A 434 -17.22 34.22 16.80
N PRO A 435 -16.55 34.85 15.81
CA PRO A 435 -15.95 34.12 14.69
C PRO A 435 -14.83 33.15 15.09
N GLY A 436 -14.18 33.36 16.25
CA GLY A 436 -13.08 32.52 16.75
C GLY A 436 -13.48 31.52 17.84
N GLY A 437 -14.76 31.16 17.94
CA GLY A 437 -15.25 30.16 18.90
C GLY A 437 -16.44 30.60 19.75
N ILE A 438 -16.92 29.67 20.57
CA ILE A 438 -18.02 29.87 21.52
C ILE A 438 -17.59 29.43 22.93
N GLU A 439 -18.03 30.15 23.96
CA GLU A 439 -17.76 29.81 25.35
C GLU A 439 -19.06 29.36 26.01
N ILE A 440 -19.05 28.14 26.57
CA ILE A 440 -20.18 27.50 27.24
C ILE A 440 -19.85 27.35 28.72
N LYS A 441 -20.66 27.94 29.59
CA LYS A 441 -20.65 27.60 31.02
C LYS A 441 -21.49 26.33 31.23
N THR A 442 -20.83 25.24 31.58
CA THR A 442 -21.46 23.96 31.97
C THR A 442 -21.88 24.00 33.44
N GLU A 443 -22.25 22.86 34.03
CA GLU A 443 -22.54 22.78 35.47
C GLU A 443 -21.28 22.86 36.35
N SER A 444 -20.12 22.45 35.82
CA SER A 444 -18.83 22.46 36.51
C SER A 444 -17.90 23.60 36.07
N ASP A 445 -17.82 23.88 34.76
CA ASP A 445 -16.68 24.59 34.15
C ASP A 445 -17.10 25.65 33.12
N LEU A 446 -16.12 26.41 32.64
CA LEU A 446 -16.22 27.25 31.45
C LEU A 446 -15.42 26.62 30.31
N VAL A 447 -16.11 26.10 29.30
CA VAL A 447 -15.51 25.42 28.15
C VAL A 447 -15.50 26.36 26.94
N SER A 448 -14.31 26.65 26.41
CA SER A 448 -14.14 27.33 25.12
C SER A 448 -14.03 26.30 24.00
N ILE A 449 -14.72 26.53 22.88
CA ILE A 449 -14.79 25.59 21.74
C ILE A 449 -14.54 26.39 20.45
N ASP A 450 -13.49 26.02 19.73
CA ASP A 450 -13.22 26.49 18.38
C ASP A 450 -14.19 25.83 17.38
N LEU A 451 -14.69 26.60 16.43
CA LEU A 451 -15.69 26.15 15.46
C LEU A 451 -15.11 25.12 14.47
N ASP A 452 -13.79 25.16 14.23
CA ASP A 452 -13.09 24.19 13.38
C ASP A 452 -13.02 22.77 13.98
N ASP A 453 -13.16 22.64 15.32
CA ASP A 453 -13.06 21.36 16.02
C ASP A 453 -14.41 20.65 16.20
N LEU A 454 -15.53 21.30 15.84
CA LEU A 454 -16.87 20.70 15.85
C LEU A 454 -16.92 19.43 14.98
N THR A 455 -17.60 18.38 15.43
CA THR A 455 -17.73 17.12 14.65
C THR A 455 -18.67 17.27 13.46
N GLY A 456 -18.53 16.39 12.45
CA GLY A 456 -19.45 16.34 11.31
C GLY A 456 -20.88 16.05 11.74
N GLY A 457 -21.08 15.17 12.73
CA GLY A 457 -22.35 14.95 13.40
C GLY A 457 -22.89 16.18 14.14
N CYS A 458 -22.03 17.06 14.68
CA CYS A 458 -22.45 18.32 15.28
C CYS A 458 -22.93 19.32 14.20
N LEU A 459 -22.17 19.49 13.12
CA LEU A 459 -22.57 20.33 11.98
C LEU A 459 -23.92 19.87 11.39
N ARG A 460 -24.11 18.55 11.21
CA ARG A 460 -25.40 17.94 10.83
C ARG A 460 -26.53 18.30 11.79
N ALA A 461 -26.30 18.21 13.10
CA ALA A 461 -27.28 18.49 14.14
C ALA A 461 -27.55 20.00 14.36
N LEU A 462 -26.65 20.88 13.90
CA LEU A 462 -26.82 22.33 13.93
C LEU A 462 -27.58 22.84 12.71
N LEU A 463 -27.32 22.31 11.50
CA LEU A 463 -28.00 22.76 10.27
C LEU A 463 -29.53 22.65 10.40
N GLY A 464 -30.02 21.56 10.97
CA GLY A 464 -31.45 21.33 11.24
C GLY A 464 -32.09 22.23 12.30
N LYS A 465 -31.31 23.11 12.96
CA LYS A 465 -31.78 24.10 13.94
C LYS A 465 -31.81 25.53 13.38
N ILE A 466 -31.29 25.76 12.17
CA ILE A 466 -31.25 27.09 11.54
C ILE A 466 -32.61 27.40 10.92
N ALA A 467 -33.22 28.50 11.33
CA ALA A 467 -34.54 28.92 10.84
C ALA A 467 -34.48 29.32 9.35
N GLY A 468 -35.52 28.98 8.58
CA GLY A 468 -35.64 29.31 7.15
C GLY A 468 -34.99 28.33 6.17
N ARG A 469 -34.21 27.35 6.68
CA ARG A 469 -33.67 26.22 5.90
C ARG A 469 -34.79 25.26 5.42
N LYS A 470 -34.51 24.45 4.38
CA LYS A 470 -35.48 23.54 3.73
C LYS A 470 -35.16 22.08 4.08
N PRO A 471 -35.88 21.45 5.04
CA PRO A 471 -35.44 20.19 5.66
C PRO A 471 -35.06 19.06 4.70
N GLU A 472 -35.82 18.84 3.61
CA GLU A 472 -35.55 17.75 2.66
C GLU A 472 -34.33 17.97 1.76
N ALA A 473 -34.04 19.23 1.42
CA ALA A 473 -32.87 19.59 0.63
C ALA A 473 -31.62 19.61 1.53
N ASP A 474 -31.74 20.24 2.70
CA ASP A 474 -30.67 20.31 3.68
C ASP A 474 -30.31 18.93 4.26
N ALA A 475 -31.25 17.98 4.39
CA ALA A 475 -30.96 16.62 4.86
C ALA A 475 -29.91 15.89 4.01
N ARG A 476 -29.91 16.09 2.68
CA ARG A 476 -28.94 15.49 1.75
C ARG A 476 -27.56 16.12 1.84
N ILE A 477 -27.46 17.37 2.29
CA ILE A 477 -26.21 18.07 2.55
C ILE A 477 -25.69 17.79 3.97
N ALA A 478 -26.60 17.76 4.96
CA ALA A 478 -26.28 17.56 6.37
C ALA A 478 -25.60 16.20 6.62
N VAL A 479 -25.92 15.18 5.84
CA VAL A 479 -25.27 13.85 5.91
C VAL A 479 -23.86 13.84 5.31
N LEU A 480 -23.49 14.82 4.48
CA LEU A 480 -22.14 14.89 3.89
C LEU A 480 -21.09 15.33 4.91
N PHE A 481 -21.44 16.12 5.93
CA PHE A 481 -20.53 16.51 7.01
C PHE A 481 -19.94 15.30 7.77
N PRO A 482 -20.74 14.38 8.36
CA PRO A 482 -20.18 13.20 9.01
C PRO A 482 -19.47 12.27 8.01
N LEU A 483 -19.98 12.10 6.77
CA LEU A 483 -19.29 11.27 5.76
C LEU A 483 -17.88 11.81 5.43
N LEU A 484 -17.71 13.12 5.26
CA LEU A 484 -16.39 13.73 5.02
C LEU A 484 -15.46 13.63 6.24
N ASP A 485 -16.00 13.75 7.45
CA ASP A 485 -15.23 13.56 8.69
C ASP A 485 -14.97 12.06 8.99
N GLY A 486 -15.50 11.11 8.22
CA GLY A 486 -15.33 9.66 8.46
C GLY A 486 -16.17 9.11 9.63
N GLU A 487 -17.24 9.82 10.00
CA GLU A 487 -18.23 9.39 11.00
C GLU A 487 -19.32 8.53 10.35
N ALA A 488 -19.87 7.57 11.10
CA ALA A 488 -20.92 6.69 10.62
C ALA A 488 -22.21 7.46 10.30
N ALA A 489 -22.67 7.39 9.05
CA ALA A 489 -23.88 8.06 8.59
C ALA A 489 -24.60 7.29 7.49
N GLU A 490 -25.90 7.05 7.67
CA GLU A 490 -26.76 6.42 6.67
C GLU A 490 -27.02 7.37 5.49
N ALA A 491 -26.61 6.98 4.29
CA ALA A 491 -26.77 7.78 3.08
C ALA A 491 -28.23 7.78 2.61
N GLY A 492 -28.89 8.94 2.72
CA GLY A 492 -30.26 9.14 2.24
C GLY A 492 -30.37 9.16 0.70
N PRO A 493 -31.61 9.11 0.16
CA PRO A 493 -31.84 9.10 -1.29
C PRO A 493 -31.29 10.37 -1.96
N GLY A 494 -30.45 10.18 -2.98
CA GLY A 494 -29.83 11.26 -3.73
C GLY A 494 -28.45 11.71 -3.25
N VAL A 495 -27.82 11.00 -2.31
CA VAL A 495 -26.37 11.10 -2.07
C VAL A 495 -25.63 10.26 -3.11
N SER A 496 -24.57 10.81 -3.72
CA SER A 496 -23.75 10.08 -4.71
C SER A 496 -23.02 8.88 -4.05
N PRO A 497 -23.13 7.65 -4.58
CA PRO A 497 -22.42 6.49 -4.04
C PRO A 497 -20.90 6.66 -3.97
N ARG A 498 -20.33 7.51 -4.85
CA ARG A 498 -18.91 7.89 -4.85
C ARG A 498 -18.52 8.61 -3.56
N ILE A 499 -19.38 9.51 -3.06
CA ILE A 499 -19.16 10.22 -1.78
C ILE A 499 -19.28 9.26 -0.59
N VAL A 500 -20.23 8.32 -0.63
CA VAL A 500 -20.39 7.30 0.43
C VAL A 500 -19.16 6.39 0.51
N ALA A 501 -18.64 5.92 -0.62
CA ALA A 501 -17.42 5.12 -0.69
C ALA A 501 -16.18 5.90 -0.22
N TYR A 502 -16.06 7.18 -0.58
CA TYR A 502 -15.02 8.06 -0.07
C TYR A 502 -15.10 8.20 1.46
N GLY A 503 -16.28 8.50 2.02
CA GLY A 503 -16.47 8.63 3.46
C GLY A 503 -16.14 7.35 4.23
N ALA A 504 -16.51 6.19 3.68
CA ALA A 504 -16.11 4.88 4.23
C ALA A 504 -14.58 4.67 4.22
N ARG A 505 -13.89 5.10 3.15
CA ARG A 505 -12.42 5.09 3.10
C ARG A 505 -11.80 6.02 4.14
N ILE A 506 -12.35 7.22 4.33
CA ILE A 506 -11.88 8.16 5.37
C ILE A 506 -12.12 7.61 6.78
N ALA A 507 -13.24 6.92 7.02
CA ALA A 507 -13.50 6.23 8.28
C ALA A 507 -12.44 5.15 8.56
N GLU A 508 -12.08 4.34 7.56
CA GLU A 508 -11.00 3.35 7.68
C GLU A 508 -9.63 4.02 7.91
N GLU A 509 -9.27 5.04 7.13
CA GLU A 509 -8.03 5.83 7.27
C GLU A 509 -7.89 6.42 8.70
N ARG A 510 -8.98 7.00 9.25
CA ARG A 510 -9.01 7.57 10.62
C ARG A 510 -8.98 6.52 11.73
N ALA A 511 -9.48 5.30 11.48
CA ALA A 511 -9.52 4.23 12.48
C ALA A 511 -8.16 3.54 12.71
N ARG A 512 -7.16 3.77 11.83
CA ARG A 512 -5.85 3.10 11.96
C ARG A 512 -5.06 3.61 13.17
N PRO A 513 -4.44 2.74 13.99
CA PRO A 513 -3.76 3.15 15.23
C PRO A 513 -2.65 4.18 15.03
N GLU A 514 -1.92 4.11 13.90
CA GLU A 514 -0.89 5.06 13.53
C GLU A 514 -1.47 6.45 13.22
N THR A 515 -2.61 6.54 12.53
CA THR A 515 -3.34 7.78 12.30
C THR A 515 -3.81 8.39 13.62
N VAL A 516 -4.46 7.60 14.47
CA VAL A 516 -4.95 8.04 15.79
C VAL A 516 -3.81 8.59 16.66
N THR A 517 -2.68 7.89 16.69
CA THR A 517 -1.49 8.31 17.47
C THR A 517 -0.89 9.60 16.91
N ARG A 518 -0.78 9.72 15.57
CA ARG A 518 -0.21 10.90 14.91
C ARG A 518 -1.09 12.15 15.07
N GLU A 519 -2.41 12.00 14.97
CA GLU A 519 -3.36 13.10 15.21
C GLU A 519 -3.37 13.54 16.69
N ALA A 520 -3.12 12.63 17.64
CA ALA A 520 -3.01 12.97 19.06
C ALA A 520 -1.71 13.72 19.41
N ASP A 521 -0.58 13.33 18.80
CA ASP A 521 0.69 14.07 18.89
C ASP A 521 0.60 15.46 18.24
N ALA A 522 0.00 15.54 17.04
CA ALA A 522 -0.23 16.80 16.33
C ALA A 522 -1.03 17.82 17.16
N ARG A 523 -2.13 17.37 17.81
CA ARG A 523 -2.91 18.21 18.74
C ARG A 523 -2.08 18.64 19.95
N SER A 524 -1.39 17.71 20.61
CA SER A 524 -0.55 17.99 21.78
C SER A 524 0.47 19.11 21.52
N ARG A 525 1.16 19.04 20.38
CA ARG A 525 2.16 20.03 19.97
C ARG A 525 1.53 21.37 19.59
N PHE A 526 0.36 21.36 18.94
CA PHE A 526 -0.41 22.58 18.64
C PHE A 526 -0.85 23.30 19.92
N GLU A 527 -1.48 22.58 20.85
CA GLU A 527 -1.90 23.13 22.14
C GLU A 527 -0.71 23.69 22.94
N SER A 528 0.46 23.03 22.86
CA SER A 528 1.68 23.55 23.46
C SER A 528 2.15 24.85 22.79
N ALA A 529 2.14 24.90 21.45
CA ALA A 529 2.54 26.10 20.71
C ALA A 529 1.59 27.29 20.93
N GLU A 530 0.28 27.06 21.10
CA GLU A 530 -0.68 28.12 21.49
C GLU A 530 -0.42 28.58 22.93
N ARG A 531 -0.18 27.65 23.89
CA ARG A 531 0.22 28.02 25.28
C ARG A 531 1.52 28.83 25.31
N ASP A 532 2.52 28.45 24.51
CA ASP A 532 3.76 29.22 24.37
C ASP A 532 3.55 30.58 23.70
N TYR A 533 2.64 30.65 22.71
CA TYR A 533 2.32 31.89 22.03
C TYR A 533 1.70 32.89 23.00
N ASP A 534 0.83 32.47 23.92
CA ASP A 534 0.20 33.40 24.88
C ASP A 534 1.11 33.80 26.05
N ASP A 535 2.15 33.01 26.39
CA ASP A 535 3.11 33.33 27.45
C ASP A 535 4.18 34.36 26.98
N PRO A 536 4.29 35.54 27.61
CA PRO A 536 5.34 36.53 27.32
C PRO A 536 6.77 35.98 27.33
N ALA A 537 7.05 34.94 28.11
CA ALA A 537 8.37 34.33 28.27
C ALA A 537 8.77 33.41 27.11
N THR A 538 7.83 32.66 26.52
CA THR A 538 8.10 31.69 25.43
C THR A 538 7.52 32.09 24.06
N LYS A 539 6.75 33.18 23.94
CA LYS A 539 6.12 33.64 22.69
C LYS A 539 7.04 33.68 21.47
N LEU A 540 8.30 34.11 21.62
CA LEU A 540 9.24 34.10 20.47
C LEU A 540 9.63 32.69 20.01
N ALA A 541 9.68 31.70 20.91
CA ALA A 541 9.96 30.31 20.56
C ALA A 541 8.72 29.58 19.99
N SER A 542 7.50 30.08 20.22
CA SER A 542 6.28 29.51 19.65
C SER A 542 6.31 29.47 18.11
N PHE A 543 6.91 30.47 17.46
CA PHE A 543 7.00 30.56 15.99
C PHE A 543 7.82 29.41 15.39
N ASP A 544 8.93 29.04 16.03
CA ASP A 544 9.73 27.87 15.61
C ASP A 544 8.96 26.57 15.85
N ARG A 545 8.22 26.47 16.97
CA ARG A 545 7.34 25.32 17.25
C ARG A 545 6.24 25.16 16.21
N TYR A 546 5.58 26.25 15.79
CA TYR A 546 4.57 26.22 14.71
C TYR A 546 5.16 25.77 13.36
N ARG A 547 6.35 26.23 12.98
CA ARG A 547 7.01 25.81 11.73
C ARG A 547 7.37 24.32 11.77
N SER A 548 8.03 23.88 12.85
CA SER A 548 8.36 22.46 13.05
C SER A 548 7.13 21.55 13.05
N LEU A 549 6.01 22.02 13.61
CA LEU A 549 4.74 21.30 13.63
C LEU A 549 4.10 21.14 12.24
N LEU A 550 4.16 22.18 11.41
CA LEU A 550 3.72 22.13 10.01
C LEU A 550 4.63 21.21 9.17
N GLU A 551 5.92 21.17 9.46
CA GLU A 551 6.90 20.30 8.80
C GLU A 551 6.72 18.81 9.15
N SER A 552 6.49 18.48 10.44
CA SER A 552 6.39 17.08 10.89
C SER A 552 4.99 16.46 10.71
N SER A 553 3.94 17.28 10.84
CA SER A 553 2.56 16.80 10.94
C SER A 553 1.56 17.65 10.15
N GLY A 554 2.00 18.55 9.26
CA GLY A 554 1.11 19.44 8.50
C GLY A 554 0.07 18.75 7.61
N ASP A 555 0.20 17.45 7.36
CA ASP A 555 -0.75 16.57 6.67
C ASP A 555 -1.65 15.74 7.62
N SER A 556 -1.69 16.05 8.91
CA SER A 556 -2.79 15.63 9.80
C SER A 556 -4.08 16.38 9.43
N ALA A 557 -5.24 15.73 9.55
CA ALA A 557 -6.55 16.34 9.31
C ALA A 557 -6.82 17.51 10.29
N PHE A 558 -6.39 17.38 11.54
CA PHE A 558 -6.44 18.47 12.51
C PHE A 558 -5.58 19.67 12.07
N LEU A 559 -4.32 19.45 11.69
CA LEU A 559 -3.43 20.55 11.30
C LEU A 559 -3.74 21.16 9.93
N ARG A 560 -4.41 20.44 9.02
CA ARG A 560 -4.95 21.04 7.79
C ARG A 560 -6.06 22.04 8.10
N ARG A 561 -6.95 21.75 9.07
CA ARG A 561 -7.97 22.70 9.56
C ARG A 561 -7.34 23.89 10.29
N LYS A 562 -6.42 23.68 11.22
CA LYS A 562 -5.74 24.78 11.97
C LYS A 562 -4.74 25.60 11.15
N ARG A 563 -4.43 25.23 9.90
CA ARG A 563 -3.42 25.90 9.07
C ARG A 563 -3.64 27.42 8.87
N PRO A 564 -4.87 27.94 8.66
CA PRO A 564 -5.09 29.39 8.54
C PRO A 564 -4.79 30.14 9.83
N LEU A 565 -5.14 29.57 10.99
CA LEU A 565 -4.81 30.12 12.30
C LEU A 565 -3.30 30.15 12.52
N ILE A 566 -2.59 29.05 12.24
CA ILE A 566 -1.12 28.99 12.35
C ILE A 566 -0.46 30.02 11.41
N ALA A 567 -0.98 30.20 10.19
CA ALA A 567 -0.50 31.25 9.28
C ALA A 567 -0.73 32.67 9.83
N GLN A 568 -1.87 32.92 10.49
CA GLN A 568 -2.14 34.19 11.18
C GLN A 568 -1.18 34.41 12.36
N ARG A 569 -0.90 33.37 13.17
CA ARG A 569 0.08 33.41 14.27
C ARG A 569 1.46 33.82 13.73
N LEU A 570 1.95 33.13 12.70
CA LEU A 570 3.25 33.40 12.06
C LEU A 570 3.33 34.80 11.45
N GLN A 571 2.26 35.34 10.87
CA GLN A 571 2.24 36.74 10.38
C GLN A 571 2.43 37.78 11.51
N GLY A 572 2.08 37.44 12.75
CA GLY A 572 2.33 38.24 13.95
C GLY A 572 3.77 38.20 14.46
N GLU A 573 4.61 37.28 13.98
CA GLU A 573 6.01 37.13 14.42
C GLU A 573 6.79 38.45 14.32
N LYS A 574 6.59 39.22 13.26
CA LYS A 574 7.29 40.50 13.01
C LYS A 574 7.09 41.55 14.12
N ASP A 575 5.96 41.50 14.82
CA ASP A 575 5.56 42.45 15.86
C ASP A 575 5.71 41.88 17.28
N ALA A 576 5.78 40.54 17.41
CA ALA A 576 6.10 39.87 18.66
C ALA A 576 7.47 40.29 19.22
N GLY A 577 7.58 40.40 20.54
CA GLY A 577 8.80 40.82 21.21
C GLY A 577 9.14 42.31 21.09
N ARG A 578 8.24 43.16 20.57
CA ARG A 578 8.44 44.62 20.52
C ARG A 578 7.97 45.35 21.78
N GLU A 579 6.87 44.90 22.38
CA GLU A 579 6.29 45.45 23.61
C GLU A 579 5.57 44.34 24.39
N TYR A 580 5.72 44.37 25.70
CA TYR A 580 5.11 43.47 26.67
C TYR A 580 4.46 44.30 27.78
N VAL A 581 3.24 43.95 28.18
CA VAL A 581 2.53 44.56 29.31
C VAL A 581 2.22 43.46 30.33
N PHE A 582 2.79 43.59 31.52
CA PHE A 582 2.62 42.67 32.64
C PHE A 582 1.63 43.23 33.65
N PHE A 583 0.60 42.44 33.93
CA PHE A 583 -0.36 42.65 35.02
C PHE A 583 -0.02 41.72 36.19
N PRO A 584 -0.56 41.92 37.41
CA PRO A 584 -0.10 41.20 38.59
C PRO A 584 -0.23 39.66 38.51
N ASP A 585 -1.17 39.10 37.76
CA ASP A 585 -1.28 37.64 37.54
C ASP A 585 -0.26 37.07 36.53
N GLN A 586 0.43 37.93 35.77
CA GLN A 586 1.62 37.58 34.98
C GLN A 586 2.93 37.89 35.75
N MET A 587 2.83 38.15 37.06
CA MET A 587 3.97 38.40 37.95
C MET A 587 3.98 37.38 39.09
N ARG A 588 5.14 36.83 39.41
CA ARG A 588 5.34 35.89 40.52
C ARG A 588 5.85 36.65 41.76
N PRO A 589 5.09 36.72 42.87
CA PRO A 589 5.57 37.27 44.13
C PRO A 589 6.40 36.23 44.91
N ALA A 590 7.26 36.72 45.81
CA ALA A 590 7.92 35.93 46.85
C ALA A 590 8.09 36.76 48.13
N GLY A 591 8.14 36.10 49.29
CA GLY A 591 8.25 36.75 50.59
C GLY A 591 6.91 37.21 51.16
N ALA A 592 6.82 38.48 51.57
CA ALA A 592 5.66 39.11 52.20
C ALA A 592 4.69 39.79 51.21
N PHE A 593 4.91 39.68 49.90
CA PHE A 593 3.98 40.21 48.90
C PHE A 593 2.65 39.44 48.85
N GLN A 594 1.53 40.14 49.06
CA GLN A 594 0.17 39.61 48.95
C GLN A 594 -0.65 40.36 47.89
N ARG A 595 -1.69 39.71 47.36
CA ARG A 595 -2.58 40.28 46.33
C ARG A 595 -3.47 41.33 46.99
N GLY A 596 -3.44 42.57 46.50
CA GLY A 596 -4.24 43.69 47.01
C GLY A 596 -4.80 44.55 45.89
N ASN A 597 -5.50 45.62 46.27
CA ASN A 597 -6.01 46.66 45.39
C ASN A 597 -5.81 48.04 46.04
N SER A 598 -6.10 49.11 45.32
CA SER A 598 -6.06 50.47 45.86
C SER A 598 -7.11 51.37 45.20
N ALA A 599 -7.32 52.57 45.75
CA ALA A 599 -8.19 53.58 45.13
C ALA A 599 -7.73 54.06 43.74
N LYS A 600 -6.49 53.73 43.32
CA LYS A 600 -5.94 54.05 41.99
C LYS A 600 -5.80 52.84 41.05
N VAL A 601 -5.81 51.60 41.57
CA VAL A 601 -5.42 50.41 40.81
C VAL A 601 -6.29 49.21 41.21
N ALA A 602 -6.90 48.55 40.23
CA ALA A 602 -7.81 47.42 40.46
C ALA A 602 -7.12 46.19 41.09
N ALA A 603 -5.84 45.96 40.80
CA ALA A 603 -5.04 44.89 41.40
C ALA A 603 -3.56 45.28 41.49
N CYS A 604 -2.87 44.85 42.54
CA CYS A 604 -1.42 44.96 42.71
C CYS A 604 -0.89 43.85 43.64
N TRP A 605 0.43 43.63 43.64
CA TRP A 605 1.14 42.92 44.70
C TRP A 605 1.66 43.94 45.71
N THR A 606 1.40 43.77 47.01
CA THR A 606 1.85 44.68 48.08
C THR A 606 2.60 43.91 49.16
N SER A 607 3.80 44.36 49.55
CA SER A 607 4.53 43.78 50.68
C SER A 607 3.82 44.11 52.00
N THR A 608 3.30 43.11 52.69
CA THR A 608 2.49 43.33 53.90
C THR A 608 3.30 43.49 55.18
N LEU A 609 4.61 43.25 55.13
CA LEU A 609 5.56 43.36 56.24
C LEU A 609 6.84 44.08 55.78
N ASP A 610 7.60 44.60 56.75
CA ASP A 610 8.99 44.98 56.53
C ASP A 610 9.84 43.70 56.57
N VAL A 611 10.72 43.52 55.58
CA VAL A 611 11.53 42.30 55.40
C VAL A 611 13.02 42.68 55.36
N PRO A 612 13.89 42.06 56.19
CA PRO A 612 15.32 42.35 56.17
C PRO A 612 15.94 41.92 54.83
N PRO A 613 16.97 42.63 54.33
CA PRO A 613 17.53 42.40 53.00
C PRO A 613 18.13 41.00 52.79
N GLU A 614 18.49 40.32 53.87
CA GLU A 614 18.93 38.92 53.95
C GLU A 614 17.91 37.92 53.37
N LYS A 615 16.61 38.27 53.37
CA LYS A 615 15.52 37.39 52.92
C LYS A 615 15.00 37.80 51.54
N GLU A 616 14.57 36.82 50.76
CA GLU A 616 13.88 37.09 49.49
C GLU A 616 12.52 37.76 49.73
N ASN A 617 12.34 38.97 49.18
CA ASN A 617 11.07 39.66 49.08
C ASN A 617 11.02 40.39 47.74
N PHE A 618 10.30 39.85 46.77
CA PHE A 618 10.30 40.39 45.40
C PHE A 618 8.99 40.15 44.65
N VAL A 619 8.83 40.89 43.56
CA VAL A 619 7.88 40.59 42.48
C VAL A 619 8.68 40.42 41.19
N GLU A 620 8.54 39.29 40.52
CA GLU A 620 9.28 38.98 39.28
C GLU A 620 8.36 38.73 38.08
N PHE A 621 8.90 38.91 36.88
CA PHE A 621 8.24 38.64 35.60
C PHE A 621 9.28 38.34 34.51
N THR A 622 8.87 37.65 33.45
CA THR A 622 9.77 37.13 32.40
C THR A 622 9.24 37.45 31.00
N PHE A 623 10.12 37.84 30.09
CA PHE A 623 9.78 38.15 28.69
C PHE A 623 10.80 37.53 27.72
N SER A 624 10.39 37.16 26.51
CA SER A 624 11.37 36.79 25.46
C SER A 624 12.06 38.04 24.89
N ALA A 625 13.37 38.20 25.10
CA ALA A 625 14.13 39.20 24.37
C ALA A 625 14.48 38.72 22.95
N ARG A 626 14.49 39.63 21.98
CA ARG A 626 15.18 39.44 20.70
C ARG A 626 16.69 39.65 20.88
N PRO A 627 17.55 38.88 20.18
CA PRO A 627 19.00 39.04 20.27
C PRO A 627 19.44 40.44 19.84
N THR A 628 20.52 40.94 20.44
CA THR A 628 21.12 42.27 20.17
C THR A 628 20.19 43.49 20.31
N THR A 629 19.01 43.32 20.91
CA THR A 629 17.96 44.36 20.96
C THR A 629 18.01 45.14 22.28
N GLU A 630 17.89 46.46 22.21
CA GLU A 630 17.71 47.33 23.38
C GLU A 630 16.25 47.30 23.83
N TYR A 631 16.01 47.12 25.13
CA TYR A 631 14.69 47.23 25.73
C TYR A 631 14.69 48.29 26.82
N ARG A 632 13.53 48.88 27.09
CA ARG A 632 13.30 49.83 28.18
C ARG A 632 12.13 49.34 29.02
N CYS A 633 12.25 49.47 30.34
CA CYS A 633 11.24 49.02 31.28
C CYS A 633 10.69 50.19 32.09
N TRP A 634 9.38 50.21 32.28
CA TRP A 634 8.71 51.08 33.24
C TRP A 634 7.84 50.22 34.15
N VAL A 635 7.92 50.45 35.46
CA VAL A 635 7.10 49.78 36.46
C VAL A 635 6.17 50.81 37.10
N TYR A 636 4.88 50.48 37.19
CA TYR A 636 3.91 51.28 37.91
C TYR A 636 3.84 50.75 39.33
N VAL A 637 4.41 51.51 40.27
CA VAL A 637 4.61 51.09 41.66
C VAL A 637 4.00 52.07 42.63
N GLY A 638 3.62 51.58 43.81
CA GLY A 638 2.96 52.35 44.86
C GLY A 638 3.70 52.32 46.18
N GLY A 639 3.50 53.38 46.97
CA GLY A 639 4.11 53.56 48.28
C GLY A 639 3.58 54.81 48.98
N CYS A 640 3.98 55.01 50.24
CA CYS A 640 3.51 56.12 51.08
C CYS A 640 4.55 57.23 51.31
N CYS A 641 5.85 56.94 51.22
CA CYS A 641 6.95 57.87 51.50
C CYS A 641 8.22 57.55 50.69
N ALA A 642 9.26 58.37 50.82
CA ALA A 642 10.48 58.25 50.02
C ALA A 642 11.20 56.89 50.17
N GLU A 643 11.20 56.29 51.37
CA GLU A 643 11.81 54.98 51.57
C GLU A 643 11.02 53.86 50.88
N THR A 644 9.68 53.91 50.88
CA THR A 644 8.85 52.89 50.23
C THR A 644 9.06 52.82 48.72
N PHE A 645 9.37 53.95 48.07
CA PHE A 645 9.69 54.00 46.63
C PHE A 645 11.15 53.60 46.30
N ALA A 646 11.95 53.22 47.30
CA ALA A 646 13.26 52.61 47.08
C ALA A 646 13.12 51.09 46.91
N PHE A 647 13.61 50.57 45.79
CA PHE A 647 13.66 49.15 45.48
C PHE A 647 14.89 48.85 44.61
N ASP A 648 15.34 47.61 44.66
CA ASP A 648 16.43 47.10 43.85
C ASP A 648 15.90 46.31 42.65
N LEU A 649 16.72 46.21 41.62
CA LEU A 649 16.56 45.31 40.49
C LEU A 649 17.54 44.13 40.60
N GLN A 650 17.04 42.94 40.26
CA GLN A 650 17.85 41.88 39.66
C GLN A 650 17.28 41.54 38.29
N GLY A 651 18.10 41.04 37.38
CA GLY A 651 17.62 40.59 36.09
C GLY A 651 18.67 39.94 35.21
N THR A 652 18.22 39.13 34.26
CA THR A 652 19.09 38.45 33.29
C THR A 652 19.97 39.45 32.53
N GLU A 653 21.26 39.16 32.40
CA GLU A 653 22.28 39.98 31.72
C GLU A 653 22.48 41.40 32.34
N THR A 654 21.92 41.69 33.53
CA THR A 654 22.07 43.01 34.18
C THR A 654 23.39 43.17 34.94
N GLY A 655 24.09 42.05 35.24
CA GLY A 655 25.19 42.01 36.21
C GLY A 655 24.74 41.79 37.67
N ALA A 656 23.42 41.79 37.93
CA ALA A 656 22.80 41.31 39.16
C ALA A 656 21.75 40.25 38.81
N GLU A 657 22.20 39.03 38.56
CA GLU A 657 21.33 37.94 38.11
C GLU A 657 20.22 37.59 39.12
N PRO A 658 19.06 37.09 38.68
CA PRO A 658 17.96 36.70 39.58
C PRO A 658 18.40 35.66 40.61
N GLY A 659 18.32 35.99 41.91
CA GLY A 659 18.74 35.12 43.01
C GLY A 659 20.24 35.21 43.38
N ALA A 660 21.03 36.03 42.68
CA ALA A 660 22.39 36.37 43.10
C ALA A 660 22.37 37.27 44.36
N PRO A 661 23.47 37.42 45.12
CA PRO A 661 23.55 38.38 46.21
C PRO A 661 23.63 39.85 45.72
N GLN A 662 24.08 40.08 44.47
CA GLN A 662 24.15 41.42 43.87
C GLN A 662 22.74 42.00 43.64
N ARG A 663 22.63 43.33 43.78
CA ARG A 663 21.39 44.11 43.61
C ARG A 663 21.70 45.47 42.99
N LEU A 664 20.87 45.93 42.07
CA LEU A 664 21.03 47.22 41.38
C LEU A 664 19.97 48.22 41.90
N PRO A 665 20.34 49.24 42.70
CA PRO A 665 19.36 50.16 43.27
C PRO A 665 18.71 51.04 42.21
N VAL A 666 17.39 50.99 42.09
CA VAL A 666 16.64 51.73 41.07
C VAL A 666 16.42 53.17 41.52
N LYS A 667 17.06 54.11 40.81
CA LYS A 667 16.95 55.54 41.07
C LYS A 667 15.59 56.07 40.60
N ASN A 668 14.69 56.37 41.54
CA ASN A 668 13.45 57.07 41.24
C ASN A 668 13.66 58.60 41.19
N GLY A 669 12.85 59.30 40.40
CA GLY A 669 12.90 60.76 40.23
C GLY A 669 11.98 61.54 41.18
N LEU A 670 11.49 60.93 42.26
CA LEU A 670 10.40 61.46 43.09
C LEU A 670 10.92 62.48 44.12
N LEU A 671 11.26 63.67 43.63
CA LEU A 671 11.57 64.82 44.46
C LEU A 671 10.42 65.16 45.43
N PHE A 672 10.77 65.77 46.56
CA PHE A 672 9.87 66.28 47.61
C PHE A 672 9.10 65.24 48.44
N LEU A 673 9.26 63.93 48.22
CA LEU A 673 8.82 62.93 49.20
C LEU A 673 9.68 63.00 50.47
N LYS A 674 9.05 62.98 51.64
CA LYS A 674 9.75 62.92 52.94
C LYS A 674 10.18 61.48 53.26
N LYS A 675 11.27 61.36 54.02
CA LYS A 675 11.66 60.12 54.70
C LYS A 675 10.92 60.04 56.04
N THR A 676 9.94 59.15 56.13
CA THR A 676 9.02 59.05 57.29
C THR A 676 8.53 57.63 57.56
N HIS A 677 9.07 56.59 56.89
CA HIS A 677 8.45 55.25 56.90
C HIS A 677 8.33 54.64 58.31
N ALA A 678 9.34 54.86 59.15
CA ALA A 678 9.38 54.45 60.55
C ALA A 678 8.72 55.45 61.52
N ALA A 679 8.32 56.64 61.03
CA ALA A 679 7.87 57.77 61.86
C ALA A 679 6.34 57.96 61.87
N HIS A 680 5.58 57.25 61.02
CA HIS A 680 4.12 57.29 61.02
C HIS A 680 3.50 55.94 61.42
N GLY A 681 2.79 55.91 62.56
CA GLY A 681 2.07 54.72 63.05
C GLY A 681 0.75 54.41 62.35
N GLY A 682 0.51 54.98 61.17
CA GLY A 682 -0.68 54.70 60.35
C GLY A 682 -0.56 53.40 59.57
N ARG A 683 -1.68 52.91 59.02
CA ARG A 683 -1.72 51.72 58.17
C ARG A 683 -0.83 51.94 56.93
N LYS A 684 0.24 51.15 56.78
CA LYS A 684 1.24 51.32 55.71
C LYS A 684 0.74 50.77 54.37
N GLU A 685 -0.12 51.55 53.71
CA GLU A 685 -0.71 51.25 52.41
C GLU A 685 -0.22 52.24 51.33
N PRO A 686 -0.22 51.86 50.03
CA PRO A 686 0.27 52.71 48.95
C PRO A 686 -0.68 53.89 48.68
N SER A 687 -0.38 55.06 49.26
CA SER A 687 -1.17 56.29 49.10
C SER A 687 -0.97 56.97 47.74
N ARG A 688 0.15 56.70 47.07
CA ARG A 688 0.49 57.20 45.74
C ARG A 688 0.99 56.05 44.86
N PHE A 689 0.70 56.12 43.57
CA PHE A 689 1.28 55.26 42.52
C PHE A 689 1.91 56.15 41.44
N GLU A 690 3.07 55.73 40.92
CA GLU A 690 3.90 56.45 39.94
C GLU A 690 4.61 55.48 38.99
N TRP A 691 4.92 55.95 37.78
CA TRP A 691 5.75 55.21 36.83
C TRP A 691 7.24 55.46 37.09
N ILE A 692 8.00 54.38 37.31
CA ILE A 692 9.44 54.44 37.54
C ILE A 692 10.16 53.69 36.41
N SER A 693 11.16 54.33 35.80
CA SER A 693 11.98 53.72 34.75
C SER A 693 12.97 52.75 35.39
N VAL A 694 13.00 51.52 34.90
CA VAL A 694 13.94 50.46 35.32
C VAL A 694 15.01 50.32 34.23
N PRO A 695 16.31 50.45 34.55
CA PRO A 695 17.38 50.30 33.58
C PRO A 695 17.51 48.84 33.15
N LEU A 696 17.57 48.59 31.84
CA LEU A 696 17.83 47.27 31.26
C LEU A 696 19.14 47.28 30.45
N PRO A 697 19.83 46.13 30.34
CA PRO A 697 20.96 45.97 29.44
C PRO A 697 20.50 45.91 27.98
N LYS A 698 21.45 46.08 27.05
CA LYS A 698 21.29 45.60 25.68
C LYS A 698 21.55 44.10 25.67
N TYR A 699 20.49 43.31 25.50
CA TYR A 699 20.60 41.84 25.54
C TYR A 699 21.43 41.31 24.37
N ALA A 700 22.43 40.48 24.68
CA ALA A 700 23.25 39.81 23.68
C ALA A 700 22.50 38.61 23.11
N GLY A 701 22.08 37.68 23.97
CA GLY A 701 21.32 36.49 23.59
C GLY A 701 19.82 36.76 23.51
N GLY A 702 19.13 36.10 22.58
CA GLY A 702 17.67 36.04 22.59
C GLY A 702 17.11 35.16 23.72
N GLY A 703 15.80 34.92 23.70
CA GLY A 703 15.12 34.01 24.62
C GLY A 703 14.67 34.66 25.94
N PRO A 704 14.17 33.88 26.91
CA PRO A 704 13.55 34.40 28.13
C PRO A 704 14.56 35.18 29.00
N LYS A 705 14.14 36.36 29.46
CA LYS A 705 14.84 37.23 30.42
C LYS A 705 13.91 37.51 31.59
N THR A 706 14.38 37.24 32.80
CA THR A 706 13.61 37.46 34.04
C THR A 706 14.08 38.75 34.71
N LEU A 707 13.16 39.52 35.26
CA LEU A 707 13.41 40.70 36.09
C LEU A 707 12.76 40.51 37.46
N ARG A 708 13.46 40.85 38.55
CA ARG A 708 12.94 40.87 39.92
C ARG A 708 12.99 42.29 40.47
N LEU A 709 11.88 42.76 41.03
CA LEU A 709 11.77 44.01 41.77
C LEU A 709 11.82 43.66 43.27
N LEU A 710 12.91 44.00 43.95
CA LEU A 710 13.13 43.64 45.36
C LEU A 710 12.94 44.86 46.26
N SER A 711 12.13 44.74 47.32
CA SER A 711 12.04 45.77 48.36
C SER A 711 11.78 45.15 49.71
N GLY A 712 12.47 45.64 50.74
CA GLY A 712 12.23 45.24 52.14
C GLY A 712 11.17 46.08 52.86
N GLN A 713 10.48 47.00 52.18
CA GLN A 713 9.57 47.98 52.80
C GLN A 713 8.11 47.53 52.79
N GLN A 714 7.44 47.62 53.94
CA GLN A 714 6.00 47.42 54.04
C GLN A 714 5.24 48.46 53.21
N GLY A 715 4.17 48.05 52.52
CA GLY A 715 3.34 48.94 51.69
C GLY A 715 3.93 49.27 50.31
N PHE A 716 5.16 48.84 49.99
CA PHE A 716 5.65 48.88 48.61
C PHE A 716 4.81 47.96 47.75
N SER A 717 4.35 48.47 46.61
CA SER A 717 3.37 47.80 45.76
C SER A 717 3.76 47.83 44.28
N VAL A 718 3.48 46.76 43.55
CA VAL A 718 3.70 46.64 42.10
C VAL A 718 2.35 46.39 41.41
N ALA A 719 1.96 47.31 40.52
CA ALA A 719 0.69 47.27 39.80
C ALA A 719 0.84 46.76 38.35
N LEU A 720 1.73 47.38 37.58
CA LEU A 720 1.99 47.05 36.17
C LEU A 720 3.49 47.08 35.90
N ALA A 721 3.93 46.38 34.86
CA ALA A 721 5.22 46.63 34.22
C ALA A 721 5.06 46.64 32.70
N VAL A 722 5.82 47.48 32.00
CA VAL A 722 5.87 47.53 30.54
C VAL A 722 7.33 47.45 30.09
N VAL A 723 7.63 46.44 29.27
CA VAL A 723 8.95 46.23 28.67
C VAL A 723 8.83 46.39 27.16
N SER A 724 9.59 47.32 26.57
CA SER A 724 9.42 47.68 25.15
C SER A 724 10.73 48.06 24.48
N ALA A 725 10.92 47.59 23.24
CA ALA A 725 12.02 47.96 22.37
C ALA A 725 11.70 49.17 21.46
N THR A 726 10.47 49.69 21.52
CA THR A 726 9.97 50.73 20.59
C THR A 726 9.42 51.97 21.30
N ARG A 727 8.88 51.82 22.51
CA ARG A 727 8.36 52.92 23.32
C ARG A 727 9.49 53.76 23.92
N MET A 728 9.31 55.08 23.96
CA MET A 728 10.30 56.03 24.45
C MET A 728 9.98 56.62 25.84
N ALA A 729 8.74 56.49 26.31
CA ALA A 729 8.20 57.11 27.53
C ALA A 729 7.14 56.20 28.19
N PRO A 730 6.88 56.30 29.51
CA PRO A 730 5.92 55.44 30.19
C PRO A 730 4.48 55.57 29.63
N PRO A 731 3.62 54.55 29.82
CA PRO A 731 2.21 54.59 29.40
C PRO A 731 1.42 55.71 30.08
N ALA A 732 0.49 56.33 29.35
CA ALA A 732 -0.43 57.33 29.90
C ALA A 732 -1.69 56.67 30.48
N ASP A 733 -2.26 57.26 31.54
CA ASP A 733 -3.46 56.76 32.23
C ASP A 733 -4.63 56.30 31.34
N PRO A 734 -4.97 56.97 30.21
CA PRO A 734 -6.03 56.50 29.31
C PRO A 734 -5.69 55.15 28.66
N GLN A 735 -4.42 54.95 28.27
CA GLN A 735 -3.93 53.71 27.66
C GLN A 735 -3.86 52.57 28.70
N VAL A 736 -3.49 52.88 29.96
CA VAL A 736 -3.57 51.90 31.06
C VAL A 736 -5.01 51.41 31.24
N LYS A 737 -5.97 52.34 31.31
CA LYS A 737 -7.40 52.03 31.47
C LYS A 737 -8.01 51.34 30.23
N GLU A 738 -7.46 51.58 29.06
CA GLU A 738 -7.80 50.85 27.83
C GLU A 738 -7.33 49.39 27.92
N TRP A 739 -6.07 49.16 28.31
CA TRP A 739 -5.54 47.80 28.50
C TRP A 739 -6.26 47.05 29.63
N GLU A 740 -6.49 47.68 30.79
CA GLU A 740 -7.27 47.09 31.89
C GLU A 740 -8.69 46.70 31.44
N ARG A 741 -9.37 47.55 30.66
CA ARG A 741 -10.70 47.26 30.10
C ARG A 741 -10.65 46.14 29.08
N GLY A 742 -9.68 46.17 28.17
CA GLY A 742 -9.44 45.11 27.19
C GLY A 742 -9.25 43.75 27.86
N ARG A 743 -8.55 43.74 29.00
CA ARG A 743 -8.32 42.56 29.84
C ARG A 743 -9.57 42.11 30.60
N ALA A 744 -10.42 43.02 31.05
CA ALA A 744 -11.74 42.71 31.61
C ALA A 744 -12.74 42.19 30.56
N SER A 745 -12.48 42.41 29.26
CA SER A 745 -13.21 41.79 28.13
C SER A 745 -12.52 40.57 27.51
N ALA A 746 -11.28 40.28 27.91
CA ALA A 746 -10.61 39.03 27.56
C ALA A 746 -11.27 37.88 28.35
N PRO A 747 -11.34 36.65 27.80
CA PRO A 747 -11.82 35.53 28.56
C PRO A 747 -10.84 35.23 29.71
N PRO A 748 -11.33 34.82 30.90
CA PRO A 748 -10.45 34.32 31.93
C PRO A 748 -9.82 33.00 31.45
N THR A 749 -8.48 32.98 31.33
CA THR A 749 -7.71 31.72 31.36
C THR A 749 -8.16 30.91 32.57
N SER A 750 -8.33 29.60 32.40
CA SER A 750 -9.47 28.88 32.99
C SER A 750 -9.68 29.11 34.50
N ALA A 751 -10.92 29.45 34.86
CA ALA A 751 -11.31 29.55 36.28
C ALA A 751 -11.42 28.18 36.98
N ALA A 752 -11.26 27.07 36.23
CA ALA A 752 -11.28 25.70 36.74
C ALA A 752 -10.00 25.35 37.55
N GLU A 753 -8.90 26.07 37.32
CA GLU A 753 -7.59 25.75 37.92
C GLU A 753 -7.38 26.36 39.32
N SER A 754 -8.42 26.91 39.94
CA SER A 754 -8.34 27.56 41.28
C SER A 754 -8.06 26.60 42.44
N GLY A 755 -7.90 25.29 42.18
CA GLY A 755 -7.50 24.27 43.14
C GLY A 755 -6.46 23.27 42.61
N LEU A 756 -5.96 23.45 41.38
CA LEU A 756 -4.94 22.57 40.81
C LEU A 756 -3.57 22.97 41.38
N ALA A 757 -2.94 22.08 42.15
CA ALA A 757 -1.66 22.35 42.80
C ALA A 757 -0.45 22.24 41.85
N GLY A 758 -0.50 21.28 40.91
CA GLY A 758 0.49 21.07 39.86
C GLY A 758 0.05 19.94 38.93
N TRP A 759 0.59 19.89 37.70
CA TRP A 759 0.29 18.90 36.68
C TRP A 759 1.55 18.54 35.89
N TRP A 760 2.33 17.59 36.40
CA TRP A 760 3.48 17.02 35.71
C TRP A 760 3.02 15.90 34.76
N THR A 761 3.24 16.05 33.45
CA THR A 761 2.83 15.06 32.44
C THR A 761 3.84 13.93 32.25
N LEU A 762 5.13 14.21 32.51
CA LEU A 762 6.26 13.31 32.25
C LEU A 762 6.42 12.96 30.76
N ASP A 763 6.12 13.93 29.89
CA ASP A 763 6.17 13.82 28.42
C ASP A 763 7.51 14.27 27.80
N GLU A 764 8.44 14.80 28.60
CA GLU A 764 9.67 15.45 28.12
C GLU A 764 10.66 14.47 27.47
N GLY A 765 10.63 13.19 27.87
CA GLY A 765 11.40 12.10 27.27
C GLY A 765 12.93 12.18 27.44
N SER A 766 13.46 13.27 27.99
CA SER A 766 14.89 13.50 28.24
C SER A 766 15.12 14.64 29.21
N GLY A 767 16.30 14.70 29.84
CA GLY A 767 16.71 15.78 30.75
C GLY A 767 16.43 15.48 32.23
N ALA A 768 16.69 16.47 33.09
CA ALA A 768 16.65 16.32 34.56
C ALA A 768 15.49 17.11 35.23
N THR A 769 14.43 17.42 34.48
CA THR A 769 13.29 18.21 34.98
C THR A 769 11.97 17.68 34.44
N ALA A 770 10.99 17.51 35.32
CA ALA A 770 9.59 17.27 34.99
C ALA A 770 8.84 18.60 34.98
N GLY A 771 8.28 18.99 33.84
CA GLY A 771 7.59 20.26 33.65
C GLY A 771 6.20 20.28 34.28
N ASP A 772 5.89 21.33 35.05
CA ASP A 772 4.52 21.56 35.51
C ASP A 772 3.68 22.26 34.42
N SER A 773 2.79 21.50 33.80
CA SER A 773 1.85 21.97 32.79
C SER A 773 0.68 22.80 33.36
N SER A 774 0.53 22.90 34.69
CA SER A 774 -0.46 23.76 35.35
C SER A 774 -0.04 25.24 35.39
N PRO A 775 -0.96 26.18 35.69
CA PRO A 775 -0.66 27.60 35.87
C PRO A 775 0.26 27.91 37.06
N ASN A 776 0.55 26.94 37.93
CA ASN A 776 1.46 27.14 39.06
C ASN A 776 2.94 27.03 38.65
N ARG A 777 3.25 26.34 37.54
CA ARG A 777 4.59 26.19 36.94
C ARG A 777 5.67 25.72 37.94
N ILE A 778 5.31 24.86 38.88
CA ILE A 778 6.18 24.27 39.90
C ILE A 778 6.89 23.03 39.34
N SER A 779 7.71 23.20 38.30
CA SER A 779 8.47 22.10 37.68
C SER A 779 9.37 21.41 38.71
N GLY A 780 9.40 20.07 38.69
CA GLY A 780 10.14 19.24 39.64
C GLY A 780 11.51 18.80 39.09
N ALA A 781 12.51 18.69 39.95
CA ALA A 781 13.84 18.20 39.58
C ALA A 781 13.91 16.68 39.76
N LEU A 782 14.46 15.95 38.79
CA LEU A 782 14.73 14.52 38.93
C LEU A 782 15.92 14.30 39.87
N ARG A 783 15.81 13.33 40.79
CA ARG A 783 16.85 12.99 41.77
C ARG A 783 17.18 11.50 41.73
N ASN A 784 18.48 11.19 41.75
CA ASN A 784 19.10 9.86 41.65
C ASN A 784 19.04 9.18 40.26
N ASP A 785 18.74 9.97 39.23
CA ASP A 785 18.74 9.62 37.80
C ASP A 785 17.63 8.66 37.29
N PRO A 786 16.35 8.85 37.66
CA PRO A 786 15.23 8.08 37.10
C PRO A 786 15.13 8.23 35.57
N VAL A 787 14.81 7.11 34.91
CA VAL A 787 15.01 6.95 33.47
C VAL A 787 13.73 7.21 32.67
N TRP A 788 13.81 8.09 31.68
CA TRP A 788 12.71 8.35 30.74
C TRP A 788 12.34 7.11 29.93
N THR A 789 11.05 6.81 29.84
CA THR A 789 10.51 5.62 29.17
C THR A 789 9.17 5.92 28.50
N SER A 790 8.62 4.95 27.76
CA SER A 790 7.28 5.05 27.16
C SER A 790 6.21 4.78 28.22
N GLY A 791 5.29 5.72 28.41
CA GLY A 791 4.19 5.61 29.36
C GLY A 791 2.95 4.92 28.80
N ARG A 792 1.96 4.70 29.67
CA ARG A 792 0.62 4.19 29.27
C ARG A 792 -0.12 5.16 28.34
N ARG A 793 0.28 6.44 28.34
CA ARG A 793 0.06 7.44 27.30
C ARG A 793 1.35 8.24 27.19
N ARG A 794 1.87 8.48 25.98
CA ARG A 794 3.07 9.30 25.72
C ARG A 794 4.27 8.90 26.60
N GLY A 795 4.85 9.80 27.39
CA GLY A 795 6.05 9.57 28.20
C GLY A 795 5.77 9.03 29.61
N ALA A 796 6.83 8.61 30.29
CA ALA A 796 6.85 8.30 31.71
C ALA A 796 8.30 8.33 32.26
N LEU A 797 8.43 8.26 33.58
CA LEU A 797 9.68 7.96 34.26
C LEU A 797 9.62 6.57 34.90
N SER A 798 10.71 5.81 34.72
CA SER A 798 11.00 4.58 35.43
C SER A 798 11.81 4.92 36.68
N PHE A 799 11.28 4.55 37.84
CA PHE A 799 11.93 4.72 39.14
C PHE A 799 12.49 3.36 39.58
N ASP A 800 13.72 3.32 40.08
CA ASP A 800 14.45 2.10 40.43
C ASP A 800 13.86 1.35 41.65
N GLY A 801 13.09 2.06 42.48
CA GLY A 801 12.46 1.54 43.69
C GLY A 801 13.32 1.57 44.95
N GLN A 802 14.54 2.12 44.89
CA GLN A 802 15.43 2.29 46.05
C GLN A 802 15.48 3.76 46.50
N ASN A 803 15.75 4.70 45.59
CA ASN A 803 15.95 6.10 45.95
C ASN A 803 15.55 7.13 44.88
N ASP A 804 15.09 6.75 43.70
CA ASP A 804 14.61 7.72 42.70
C ASP A 804 13.38 8.53 43.18
N TYR A 805 13.38 9.85 42.94
CA TYR A 805 12.19 10.69 43.11
C TYR A 805 12.22 11.97 42.25
N ILE A 806 11.06 12.63 42.16
CA ILE A 806 10.94 14.00 41.66
C ILE A 806 10.88 14.94 42.88
N GLU A 807 11.87 15.82 43.04
CA GLU A 807 11.86 16.86 44.06
C GLU A 807 11.04 18.06 43.58
N ILE A 808 9.98 18.38 44.31
CA ILE A 808 9.12 19.53 44.03
C ILE A 808 9.35 20.58 45.12
N ALA A 809 9.79 21.77 44.74
CA ALA A 809 10.05 22.86 45.68
C ALA A 809 8.77 23.26 46.42
N LYS A 810 8.81 23.27 47.77
CA LYS A 810 7.64 23.67 48.57
C LYS A 810 7.38 25.16 48.40
N THR A 811 6.25 25.49 47.78
CA THR A 811 5.75 26.87 47.61
C THR A 811 4.51 27.10 48.48
N PRO A 812 4.02 28.35 48.64
CA PRO A 812 2.75 28.62 49.32
C PRO A 812 1.48 28.02 48.66
N LYS A 813 1.63 27.25 47.57
CA LYS A 813 0.56 26.49 46.89
C LYS A 813 0.64 24.97 47.13
N LEU A 814 1.59 24.49 47.96
CA LEU A 814 1.87 23.08 48.27
C LEU A 814 2.08 22.82 49.77
#